data_AF-A0AAD0Y9D0-F1
#
_entry.id   AF-A0AAD0Y9D0-F1
#
_cell.length_a   1.000
_cell.length_b   1.000
_cell.length_c   1.000
_cell.angle_alpha   90.00
_cell.angle_beta   90.00
_cell.angle_gamma   90.00
#
_symmetry.space_group_name_H-M   'P 1'
#
loop_
_entity.id
_entity.type
_entity.pdbx_description
1 polymer ?
#
loop_
_entity_poly.entity_id
_entity_poly.type
_entity_poly.pdbx_seq_one_letter_code
_entity_poly.pdbx_strand_id
1 'polypeptide(L)'
;MDTLLVGSEVPRVDGLAKVTGKAVYGDDIIMNNMLYGVCRYVDIPAGRIDALDLSEAEKVPGVVRIATWNDIPGQRKLGAIVPDHPPIIDKEIAYRGDVVAVVAAETYEAACIAVDKIKITYTPWEPITSPEEAMKPGARLIHSELDSNIINRHHTAKGDIDAGFAASSHIFEREYEVGFQEHGYIEPESITAYLDNNEQIMTIEGSIQNAHRTRAVIAKNLDLPQAKVNIKRSVLGGSFGGKDDIIDNVSCRAALLVHLTGRPVKISYNREQSMRESYKRHPYKMKYRIGVDDDAHIQAIKIDIIADGGSYCGQTVFVTWRSSVQAAGPYNIPNVRVDLVGVYTNNNYTSAYRGYGAPQVIFANESLMDEVAGELGLSPVEFRLRNILKQGDTSMAGQVFSEHTVSAQEVLEKTLLKAEYEAKREHYKKLNAEGGPIRYGIGFALSHRGCSLGAEGLDASSALIQVNADASVNISTSVSENGQGLQTTMSLLAAEAFGIALDRVMFSEPATAMIADGGSTVASRGTLMGGQAILSAANKIKQRMADAVRETLKAQSLDDIAWQNGKVFNRHSPALSLSFQQVCDMTRATGANLSAYGWHVAPNIHWDEEKGCGSPYFTWVYGCQLADVAVDTRTGKITVNNVVATHDVGKVINPVGFSGQVYGGVLQGMIGYGMLEDFNTEHGVVKSENFDTYLLPTIKDMPHIDIIAVENYDQAGPMGAKVIGEPVLELGAAALNNAVSFAIGRPNRTLPLTLEQVRLGYNLKKPERQSEQMLESGDKKQVHRLNTLSLSVPQTLKQALTLMAEKGAMPIAGGTDVLVQARMLSGEVPLVNIAGLAELKEVFDVEGGVSIGSGVCFTDLVKHPLIQQRYPLLVTACKTVGSLQLRNRATIGGNIVNAAPCADSMPPLIIYEAEVELRSARGTRRMPVSEFVVGGYRTLLEPDELVVRFILPAPTQQPLINRYLQLGRRNALNITRQSLTGQFMVDKGVVRLCRLVDGALMAKPQRLLEVEQALIGRTLDAATIDYAAGVLHDKVEKAIGGRWSAPYKVPVFIDMFRQMLQEVMTEQKK
;
A
#
# COMPACT_ATOMS: atom_id res chain seq x y z
N MET A 1 16.51 4.97 34.57
CA MET A 1 15.98 3.83 35.35
C MET A 1 16.13 2.61 34.47
N ASP A 2 16.74 1.55 34.97
CA ASP A 2 16.77 0.27 34.25
C ASP A 2 15.34 -0.27 34.16
N THR A 3 14.89 -0.63 32.96
CA THR A 3 13.59 -1.26 32.72
C THR A 3 13.72 -2.77 32.66
N LEU A 4 12.69 -3.51 33.09
CA LEU A 4 12.69 -4.99 33.03
C LEU A 4 11.90 -5.56 31.85
N LEU A 5 10.70 -5.03 31.61
CA LEU A 5 9.78 -5.48 30.56
C LEU A 5 9.87 -4.59 29.32
N VAL A 6 9.99 -3.28 29.50
CA VAL A 6 10.24 -2.34 28.40
C VAL A 6 11.59 -2.66 27.76
N GLY A 7 11.58 -2.91 26.45
CA GLY A 7 12.75 -3.36 25.68
C GLY A 7 12.88 -4.88 25.57
N SER A 8 12.01 -5.67 26.20
CA SER A 8 11.97 -7.13 26.05
C SER A 8 11.15 -7.56 24.84
N GLU A 9 11.50 -8.70 24.25
CA GLU A 9 10.75 -9.29 23.12
C GLU A 9 9.46 -9.94 23.59
N VAL A 10 8.33 -9.30 23.26
CA VAL A 10 7.01 -9.79 23.68
C VAL A 10 6.09 -9.90 22.46
N PRO A 11 5.40 -11.05 22.28
CA PRO A 11 4.40 -11.20 21.23
C PRO A 11 3.22 -10.25 21.48
N ARG A 12 2.47 -9.96 20.42
CA ARG A 12 1.31 -9.08 20.56
C ARG A 12 0.25 -9.69 21.49
N VAL A 13 -0.28 -8.88 22.40
CA VAL A 13 -1.35 -9.29 23.32
C VAL A 13 -2.65 -9.68 22.58
N ASP A 14 -2.88 -9.11 21.40
CA ASP A 14 -4.01 -9.41 20.51
C ASP A 14 -3.66 -10.44 19.41
N GLY A 15 -2.45 -11.01 19.43
CA GLY A 15 -1.94 -11.87 18.35
C GLY A 15 -2.68 -13.20 18.22
N LEU A 16 -2.99 -13.85 19.35
CA LEU A 16 -3.65 -15.16 19.37
C LEU A 16 -5.03 -15.14 18.69
N ALA A 17 -5.82 -14.10 18.96
CA ALA A 17 -7.15 -13.95 18.35
C ALA A 17 -7.06 -13.81 16.83
N LYS A 18 -6.04 -13.10 16.32
CA LYS A 18 -5.83 -12.89 14.87
C LYS A 18 -5.42 -14.18 14.15
N VAL A 19 -4.43 -14.91 14.68
CA VAL A 19 -3.94 -16.14 14.03
C VAL A 19 -4.93 -17.31 14.10
N THR A 20 -5.90 -17.26 15.01
CA THR A 20 -6.97 -18.27 15.14
C THR A 20 -8.26 -17.89 14.43
N GLY A 21 -8.34 -16.71 13.81
CA GLY A 21 -9.57 -16.20 13.16
C GLY A 21 -10.70 -15.86 14.13
N LYS A 22 -10.38 -15.59 15.41
CA LYS A 22 -11.34 -15.21 16.46
C LYS A 22 -11.45 -13.70 16.67
N ALA A 23 -10.50 -12.92 16.15
CA ALA A 23 -10.57 -11.47 16.15
C ALA A 23 -11.77 -11.01 15.30
N VAL A 24 -12.61 -10.13 15.86
CA VAL A 24 -13.82 -9.62 15.19
C VAL A 24 -13.48 -8.30 14.49
N TYR A 25 -13.53 -8.31 13.17
CA TYR A 25 -13.38 -7.16 12.29
C TYR A 25 -14.75 -6.54 11.96
N GLY A 26 -14.77 -5.38 11.28
CA GLY A 26 -16.01 -4.64 11.08
C GLY A 26 -17.07 -5.41 10.30
N ASP A 27 -16.66 -6.21 9.30
CA ASP A 27 -17.59 -7.03 8.52
C ASP A 27 -18.02 -8.34 9.22
N ASP A 28 -17.34 -8.75 10.29
CA ASP A 28 -17.74 -9.94 11.06
C ASP A 28 -18.96 -9.67 11.96
N ILE A 29 -19.32 -8.39 12.15
CA ILE A 29 -20.45 -7.96 12.98
C ILE A 29 -21.76 -8.31 12.28
N ILE A 30 -22.61 -9.12 12.90
CA ILE A 30 -23.92 -9.50 12.35
C ILE A 30 -24.99 -9.23 13.41
N MET A 31 -26.09 -8.61 12.98
CA MET A 31 -27.23 -8.30 13.86
C MET A 31 -28.54 -8.90 13.33
N ASN A 32 -29.46 -9.18 14.24
CA ASN A 32 -30.80 -9.63 13.88
C ASN A 32 -31.54 -8.51 13.13
N ASN A 33 -32.28 -8.88 12.08
CA ASN A 33 -33.06 -7.97 11.22
C ASN A 33 -32.24 -6.84 10.55
N MET A 34 -30.93 -7.00 10.46
CA MET A 34 -30.01 -6.05 9.82
C MET A 34 -30.29 -5.87 8.33
N LEU A 35 -30.14 -4.65 7.84
CA LEU A 35 -30.17 -4.29 6.42
C LEU A 35 -28.75 -4.12 5.87
N TYR A 36 -28.62 -4.26 4.56
CA TYR A 36 -27.40 -4.03 3.82
C TYR A 36 -27.51 -2.72 3.03
N GLY A 37 -26.55 -1.83 3.27
CA GLY A 37 -26.45 -0.54 2.62
C GLY A 37 -25.49 -0.55 1.43
N VAL A 38 -25.90 -0.01 0.28
CA VAL A 38 -25.06 0.08 -0.93
C VAL A 38 -25.19 1.48 -1.56
N CYS A 39 -24.06 2.08 -1.91
CA CYS A 39 -23.97 3.42 -2.52
C CYS A 39 -24.23 3.37 -4.03
N ARG A 40 -24.96 4.37 -4.55
CA ARG A 40 -24.99 4.75 -5.97
C ARG A 40 -24.02 5.90 -6.19
N TYR A 41 -22.94 5.64 -6.90
CA TYR A 41 -21.96 6.64 -7.32
C TYR A 41 -22.44 7.43 -8.54
N VAL A 42 -21.80 8.54 -8.84
CA VAL A 42 -21.93 9.24 -10.13
C VAL A 42 -21.23 8.49 -11.26
N ASP A 43 -21.66 8.71 -12.51
CA ASP A 43 -21.08 8.05 -13.70
C ASP A 43 -20.00 8.89 -14.41
N ILE A 44 -19.91 10.19 -14.09
CA ILE A 44 -19.01 11.16 -14.71
C ILE A 44 -18.06 11.79 -13.67
N PRO A 45 -16.85 12.24 -14.08
CA PRO A 45 -15.87 12.81 -13.15
C PRO A 45 -16.12 14.28 -12.80
N ALA A 46 -16.88 15.02 -13.60
CA ALA A 46 -17.21 16.42 -13.36
C ALA A 46 -18.51 16.79 -14.09
N GLY A 47 -19.36 17.58 -13.46
CA GLY A 47 -20.63 17.98 -14.05
C GLY A 47 -21.71 18.32 -13.04
N ARG A 48 -22.96 18.22 -13.48
CA ARG A 48 -24.14 18.44 -12.65
C ARG A 48 -25.17 17.34 -12.87
N ILE A 49 -25.87 16.95 -11.81
CA ILE A 49 -27.08 16.13 -11.85
C ILE A 49 -28.29 17.02 -12.18
N ASP A 50 -28.98 16.70 -13.27
CA ASP A 50 -30.20 17.39 -13.69
C ASP A 50 -31.47 16.70 -13.15
N ALA A 51 -31.46 15.37 -13.10
CA ALA A 51 -32.57 14.58 -12.58
C ALA A 51 -32.10 13.24 -11.98
N LEU A 52 -32.80 12.79 -10.93
CA LEU A 52 -32.60 11.50 -10.25
C LEU A 52 -33.93 10.76 -10.18
N ASP A 53 -34.02 9.58 -10.78
CA ASP A 53 -35.22 8.72 -10.78
C ASP A 53 -34.96 7.42 -10.02
N LEU A 54 -35.71 7.23 -8.93
CA LEU A 54 -35.62 6.10 -8.02
C LEU A 54 -36.73 5.06 -8.23
N SER A 55 -37.70 5.33 -9.11
CA SER A 55 -38.99 4.62 -9.16
C SER A 55 -38.88 3.12 -9.44
N GLU A 56 -37.89 2.69 -10.24
CA GLU A 56 -37.64 1.27 -10.52
C GLU A 56 -36.81 0.58 -9.44
N ALA A 57 -35.97 1.33 -8.73
CA ALA A 57 -35.17 0.84 -7.62
C ALA A 57 -36.06 0.54 -6.40
N GLU A 58 -37.03 1.40 -6.11
CA GLU A 58 -37.99 1.22 -5.01
C GLU A 58 -38.88 -0.02 -5.17
N LYS A 59 -39.11 -0.48 -6.40
CA LYS A 59 -39.91 -1.67 -6.70
C LYS A 59 -39.15 -2.99 -6.53
N VAL A 60 -37.84 -2.96 -6.26
CA VAL A 60 -37.03 -4.18 -6.10
C VAL A 60 -37.43 -4.88 -4.80
N PRO A 61 -37.84 -6.17 -4.85
CA PRO A 61 -38.17 -6.91 -3.64
C PRO A 61 -37.02 -6.92 -2.62
N GLY A 62 -37.34 -6.63 -1.36
CA GLY A 62 -36.38 -6.54 -0.27
C GLY A 62 -35.76 -5.16 -0.07
N VAL A 63 -35.99 -4.18 -0.95
CA VAL A 63 -35.61 -2.78 -0.69
C VAL A 63 -36.52 -2.21 0.40
N VAL A 64 -35.91 -1.57 1.40
CA VAL A 64 -36.63 -0.95 2.53
C VAL A 64 -36.63 0.57 2.43
N ARG A 65 -35.48 1.17 2.10
CA ARG A 65 -35.36 2.62 1.97
C ARG A 65 -34.24 2.99 1.01
N ILE A 66 -34.42 4.09 0.28
CA ILE A 66 -33.36 4.77 -0.47
C ILE A 66 -33.23 6.17 0.13
N ALA A 67 -32.01 6.57 0.49
CA ALA A 67 -31.71 7.89 1.05
C ALA A 67 -30.96 8.75 0.03
N THR A 68 -31.28 10.04 0.01
CA THR A 68 -30.72 11.08 -0.85
C THR A 68 -30.24 12.28 -0.03
N TRP A 69 -29.66 13.29 -0.68
CA TRP A 69 -29.32 14.58 -0.06
C TRP A 69 -30.44 15.17 0.82
N ASN A 70 -31.70 15.04 0.37
CA ASN A 70 -32.85 15.65 1.04
C ASN A 70 -33.24 14.95 2.34
N ASP A 71 -32.81 13.71 2.54
CA ASP A 71 -33.11 12.93 3.75
C ASP A 71 -32.19 13.29 4.93
N ILE A 72 -31.07 14.00 4.69
CA ILE A 72 -30.13 14.40 5.74
C ILE A 72 -30.75 15.52 6.59
N PRO A 73 -31.02 15.29 7.89
CA PRO A 73 -31.73 16.25 8.73
C PRO A 73 -30.85 17.38 9.26
N GLY A 74 -29.56 17.14 9.49
CA GLY A 74 -28.62 18.10 10.04
C GLY A 74 -27.58 18.60 9.04
N GLN A 75 -26.32 18.65 9.45
CA GLN A 75 -25.21 19.13 8.63
C GLN A 75 -24.94 18.20 7.43
N ARG A 76 -25.03 18.75 6.22
CA ARG A 76 -24.94 17.99 4.96
C ARG A 76 -23.53 17.87 4.36
N LYS A 77 -22.62 18.78 4.69
CA LYS A 77 -21.21 18.72 4.26
C LYS A 77 -20.31 18.46 5.46
N LEU A 78 -19.40 17.50 5.33
CA LEU A 78 -18.50 17.02 6.38
C LEU A 78 -17.06 17.43 6.06
N GLY A 79 -16.19 17.37 7.06
CA GLY A 79 -14.77 17.62 6.91
C GLY A 79 -14.14 18.04 8.23
N ALA A 80 -12.90 17.64 8.46
CA ALA A 80 -12.19 17.94 9.70
C ALA A 80 -11.73 19.41 9.75
N ILE A 81 -11.40 19.98 8.60
CA ILE A 81 -10.84 21.34 8.46
C ILE A 81 -11.86 22.24 7.76
N VAL A 82 -12.19 21.92 6.51
CA VAL A 82 -13.24 22.57 5.73
C VAL A 82 -14.38 21.57 5.56
N PRO A 83 -15.62 21.90 5.98
CA PRO A 83 -16.76 21.01 5.81
C PRO A 83 -17.32 21.12 4.38
N ASP A 84 -16.60 20.57 3.40
CA ASP A 84 -16.93 20.65 1.97
C ASP A 84 -17.39 19.32 1.35
N HIS A 85 -17.11 18.17 1.98
CA HIS A 85 -17.40 16.84 1.44
C HIS A 85 -18.71 16.27 1.97
N PRO A 86 -19.77 16.16 1.15
CA PRO A 86 -21.03 15.60 1.61
C PRO A 86 -21.07 14.05 1.55
N PRO A 87 -21.75 13.37 2.48
CA PRO A 87 -21.88 11.91 2.42
C PRO A 87 -22.78 11.47 1.27
N ILE A 88 -23.72 12.32 0.84
CA ILE A 88 -24.53 12.13 -0.36
C ILE A 88 -24.53 13.50 -1.03
N ILE A 89 -24.25 13.65 -2.33
CA ILE A 89 -24.25 14.94 -3.04
C ILE A 89 -25.66 15.36 -3.48
N ASP A 90 -25.87 16.66 -3.70
CA ASP A 90 -27.12 17.20 -4.28
C ASP A 90 -27.08 17.21 -5.82
N LYS A 91 -26.30 18.15 -6.39
CA LYS A 91 -26.27 18.41 -7.83
C LYS A 91 -24.88 18.46 -8.42
N GLU A 92 -23.95 19.18 -7.80
CA GLU A 92 -22.61 19.38 -8.35
C GLU A 92 -21.74 18.14 -8.11
N ILE A 93 -21.02 17.74 -9.16
CA ILE A 93 -20.15 16.57 -9.17
C ILE A 93 -18.71 17.04 -9.19
N ALA A 94 -17.98 16.75 -8.12
CA ALA A 94 -16.58 17.11 -7.94
C ALA A 94 -15.63 15.99 -8.40
N TYR A 95 -16.03 14.72 -8.28
CA TYR A 95 -15.28 13.58 -8.80
C TYR A 95 -16.11 12.31 -8.95
N ARG A 96 -15.53 11.28 -9.60
CA ARG A 96 -16.18 9.99 -9.88
C ARG A 96 -16.53 9.17 -8.62
N GLY A 97 -16.01 9.53 -7.46
CA GLY A 97 -16.34 8.88 -6.18
C GLY A 97 -17.55 9.49 -5.47
N ASP A 98 -18.16 10.57 -5.99
CA ASP A 98 -19.34 11.17 -5.39
C ASP A 98 -20.52 10.19 -5.34
N VAL A 99 -21.21 10.16 -4.20
CA VAL A 99 -22.37 9.30 -3.94
C VAL A 99 -23.65 10.12 -4.05
N VAL A 100 -24.60 9.72 -4.90
CA VAL A 100 -25.87 10.43 -5.11
C VAL A 100 -27.04 9.83 -4.32
N ALA A 101 -26.96 8.55 -3.96
CA ALA A 101 -27.98 7.88 -3.17
C ALA A 101 -27.39 6.66 -2.44
N VAL A 102 -28.04 6.24 -1.35
CA VAL A 102 -27.68 5.02 -0.62
C VAL A 102 -28.93 4.17 -0.39
N VAL A 103 -28.88 2.90 -0.78
CA VAL A 103 -29.99 1.95 -0.66
C VAL A 103 -29.80 1.08 0.57
N ALA A 104 -30.84 0.89 1.39
CA ALA A 104 -30.95 -0.15 2.41
C ALA A 104 -31.91 -1.25 1.97
N ALA A 105 -31.45 -2.51 1.96
CA ALA A 105 -32.27 -3.67 1.61
C ALA A 105 -32.02 -4.87 2.55
N GLU A 106 -32.94 -5.83 2.56
CA GLU A 106 -32.89 -7.02 3.42
C GLU A 106 -31.77 -8.00 3.03
N THR A 107 -31.29 -7.92 1.79
CA THR A 107 -30.13 -8.67 1.31
C THR A 107 -29.20 -7.74 0.55
N TYR A 108 -27.90 -8.05 0.58
CA TYR A 108 -26.90 -7.33 -0.21
C TYR A 108 -27.22 -7.37 -1.71
N GLU A 109 -27.72 -8.50 -2.21
CA GLU A 109 -28.12 -8.67 -3.61
C GLU A 109 -29.25 -7.71 -4.01
N ALA A 110 -30.31 -7.60 -3.19
CA ALA A 110 -31.41 -6.68 -3.44
C ALA A 110 -30.94 -5.22 -3.46
N ALA A 111 -30.06 -4.83 -2.53
CA ALA A 111 -29.47 -3.50 -2.51
C ALA A 111 -28.68 -3.20 -3.79
N CYS A 112 -27.86 -4.13 -4.27
CA CYS A 112 -27.13 -3.95 -5.52
C CYS A 112 -28.06 -3.85 -6.75
N ILE A 113 -29.10 -4.69 -6.84
CA ILE A 113 -30.07 -4.64 -7.95
C ILE A 113 -30.79 -3.28 -7.97
N ALA A 114 -31.16 -2.76 -6.81
CA ALA A 114 -31.79 -1.46 -6.70
C ALA A 114 -30.87 -0.32 -7.13
N VAL A 115 -29.60 -0.34 -6.72
CA VAL A 115 -28.60 0.65 -7.16
C VAL A 115 -28.44 0.65 -8.68
N ASP A 116 -28.39 -0.52 -9.32
CA ASP A 116 -28.31 -0.63 -10.79
C ASP A 116 -29.53 -0.03 -11.51
N LYS A 117 -30.68 0.07 -10.84
CA LYS A 117 -31.93 0.61 -11.39
C LYS A 117 -32.14 2.11 -11.16
N ILE A 118 -31.28 2.76 -10.38
CA ILE A 118 -31.33 4.21 -10.17
C ILE A 118 -30.84 4.92 -11.44
N LYS A 119 -31.72 5.71 -12.06
CA LYS A 119 -31.41 6.47 -13.29
C LYS A 119 -31.03 7.90 -12.96
N ILE A 120 -29.96 8.37 -13.57
CA ILE A 120 -29.42 9.72 -13.34
C ILE A 120 -29.25 10.41 -14.69
N THR A 121 -29.71 11.65 -14.79
CA THR A 121 -29.48 12.52 -15.95
C THR A 121 -28.43 13.55 -15.60
N TYR A 122 -27.45 13.74 -16.48
CA TYR A 122 -26.29 14.62 -16.23
C TYR A 122 -26.12 15.70 -17.28
N THR A 123 -25.60 16.84 -16.86
CA THR A 123 -24.87 17.79 -17.71
C THR A 123 -23.38 17.62 -17.44
N PRO A 124 -22.60 16.96 -18.33
CA PRO A 124 -21.17 16.74 -18.11
C PRO A 124 -20.34 18.00 -18.33
N TRP A 125 -19.25 18.13 -17.59
CA TRP A 125 -18.23 19.16 -17.76
C TRP A 125 -16.88 18.53 -18.06
N GLU A 126 -15.99 19.28 -18.72
CA GLU A 126 -14.60 18.86 -18.86
C GLU A 126 -13.93 18.88 -17.47
N PRO A 127 -13.35 17.76 -17.01
CA PRO A 127 -12.70 17.69 -15.72
C PRO A 127 -11.38 18.48 -15.71
N ILE A 128 -11.17 19.29 -14.68
CA ILE A 128 -9.89 19.99 -14.47
C ILE A 128 -9.02 19.10 -13.58
N THR A 129 -8.07 18.38 -14.17
CA THR A 129 -7.22 17.40 -13.47
C THR A 129 -5.78 17.89 -13.25
N SER A 130 -5.49 19.14 -13.58
CA SER A 130 -4.18 19.77 -13.42
C SER A 130 -4.30 20.91 -12.40
N PRO A 131 -3.56 20.87 -11.27
CA PRO A 131 -3.51 21.97 -10.31
C PRO A 131 -3.14 23.31 -10.96
N GLU A 132 -2.20 23.31 -11.91
CA GLU A 132 -1.81 24.54 -12.59
C GLU A 132 -2.93 25.12 -13.47
N GLU A 133 -3.72 24.26 -14.12
CA GLU A 133 -4.91 24.70 -14.87
C GLU A 133 -5.99 25.24 -13.92
N ALA A 134 -6.21 24.58 -12.78
CA ALA A 134 -7.19 25.00 -11.78
C ALA A 134 -6.86 26.36 -11.14
N MET A 135 -5.57 26.73 -11.09
CA MET A 135 -5.10 28.02 -10.56
C MET A 135 -5.17 29.18 -11.56
N LYS A 136 -5.41 28.95 -12.85
CA LYS A 136 -5.42 30.03 -13.85
C LYS A 136 -6.57 31.02 -13.60
N PRO A 137 -6.37 32.33 -13.85
CA PRO A 137 -7.46 33.30 -13.82
C PRO A 137 -8.61 32.89 -14.73
N GLY A 138 -9.83 32.82 -14.19
CA GLY A 138 -11.03 32.43 -14.94
C GLY A 138 -11.22 30.93 -15.14
N ALA A 139 -10.38 30.06 -14.53
CA ALA A 139 -10.63 28.63 -14.50
C ALA A 139 -11.98 28.32 -13.84
N ARG A 140 -12.68 27.28 -14.33
CA ARG A 140 -13.93 26.81 -13.71
C ARG A 140 -13.64 26.38 -12.27
N LEU A 141 -14.50 26.78 -11.35
CA LEU A 141 -14.42 26.36 -9.96
C LEU A 141 -14.83 24.88 -9.83
N ILE A 142 -14.09 24.14 -9.01
CA ILE A 142 -14.44 22.75 -8.66
C ILE A 142 -15.68 22.72 -7.76
N HIS A 143 -15.78 23.71 -6.88
CA HIS A 143 -16.94 23.98 -6.03
C HIS A 143 -17.47 25.37 -6.37
N SER A 144 -18.63 25.44 -7.02
CA SER A 144 -19.18 26.70 -7.55
C SER A 144 -19.46 27.77 -6.50
N GLU A 145 -19.53 27.41 -5.22
CA GLU A 145 -19.72 28.34 -4.10
C GLU A 145 -18.44 29.02 -3.58
N LEU A 146 -17.25 28.56 -4.01
CA LEU A 146 -15.98 29.12 -3.55
C LEU A 146 -15.50 30.25 -4.46
N ASP A 147 -14.61 31.10 -3.95
CA ASP A 147 -14.03 32.20 -4.76
C ASP A 147 -12.82 31.76 -5.60
N SER A 148 -12.22 30.61 -5.28
CA SER A 148 -11.05 30.08 -5.98
C SER A 148 -10.90 28.57 -5.79
N ASN A 149 -10.10 27.94 -6.66
CA ASN A 149 -9.69 26.54 -6.51
C ASN A 149 -8.50 26.36 -5.54
N ILE A 150 -8.10 27.38 -4.78
CA ILE A 150 -7.00 27.27 -3.82
C ILE A 150 -7.56 26.83 -2.47
N ILE A 151 -7.07 25.70 -1.95
CA ILE A 151 -7.44 25.17 -0.63
C ILE A 151 -6.70 25.95 0.46
N ASN A 152 -5.39 26.09 0.30
CA ASN A 152 -4.53 26.75 1.27
C ASN A 152 -3.23 27.27 0.62
N ARG A 153 -2.59 28.19 1.33
CA ARG A 153 -1.23 28.65 1.07
C ARG A 153 -0.45 28.57 2.36
N HIS A 154 0.75 28.00 2.29
CA HIS A 154 1.70 27.99 3.40
C HIS A 154 3.00 28.62 2.95
N HIS A 155 3.68 29.28 3.88
CA HIS A 155 5.06 29.68 3.69
C HIS A 155 5.90 29.41 4.93
N THR A 156 7.19 29.21 4.71
CA THR A 156 8.19 29.09 5.78
C THR A 156 9.39 29.95 5.41
N ALA A 157 9.89 30.73 6.35
CA ALA A 157 10.98 31.67 6.09
C ALA A 157 11.99 31.72 7.25
N LYS A 158 13.27 31.72 6.88
CA LYS A 158 14.40 31.93 7.80
C LYS A 158 15.47 32.74 7.06
N GLY A 159 16.05 33.73 7.72
CA GLY A 159 17.09 34.58 7.12
C GLY A 159 16.58 35.44 5.96
N ASP A 160 17.48 35.81 5.06
CA ASP A 160 17.21 36.60 3.85
C ASP A 160 17.58 35.77 2.63
N ILE A 161 16.57 35.36 1.86
CA ILE A 161 16.74 34.46 0.72
C ILE A 161 17.58 35.07 -0.40
N ASP A 162 17.45 36.38 -0.64
CA ASP A 162 18.16 37.08 -1.70
C ASP A 162 19.63 37.27 -1.32
N ALA A 163 19.89 37.62 -0.06
CA ALA A 163 21.25 37.70 0.48
C ALA A 163 21.96 36.33 0.46
N GLY A 164 21.25 35.25 0.80
CA GLY A 164 21.82 33.90 0.77
C GLY A 164 22.20 33.44 -0.64
N PHE A 165 21.37 33.73 -1.66
CA PHE A 165 21.74 33.44 -3.05
C PHE A 165 22.86 34.34 -3.57
N ALA A 166 22.92 35.61 -3.15
CA ALA A 166 24.03 36.50 -3.48
C ALA A 166 25.37 36.04 -2.88
N ALA A 167 25.34 35.36 -1.73
CA ALA A 167 26.49 34.75 -1.08
C ALA A 167 26.87 33.36 -1.63
N SER A 168 26.10 32.82 -2.58
CA SER A 168 26.34 31.50 -3.17
C SER A 168 27.25 31.61 -4.40
N SER A 169 28.30 30.80 -4.46
CA SER A 169 29.16 30.66 -5.64
C SER A 169 28.52 29.81 -6.73
N HIS A 170 27.72 28.81 -6.34
CA HIS A 170 27.04 27.90 -7.25
C HIS A 170 25.55 27.84 -6.91
N ILE A 171 24.70 27.87 -7.94
CA ILE A 171 23.23 27.81 -7.79
C ILE A 171 22.70 26.74 -8.72
N PHE A 172 21.89 25.83 -8.18
CA PHE A 172 21.25 24.74 -8.92
C PHE A 172 19.73 24.86 -8.83
N GLU A 173 19.05 24.63 -9.95
CA GLU A 173 17.59 24.53 -10.03
C GLU A 173 17.16 23.16 -10.54
N ARG A 174 16.20 22.54 -9.86
CA ARG A 174 15.68 21.19 -10.16
C ARG A 174 14.18 21.13 -9.90
N GLU A 175 13.49 20.30 -10.68
CA GLU A 175 12.06 20.02 -10.53
C GLU A 175 11.86 18.52 -10.30
N TYR A 176 10.98 18.20 -9.35
CA TYR A 176 10.66 16.84 -8.92
C TYR A 176 9.15 16.64 -8.91
N GLU A 177 8.70 15.44 -9.27
CA GLU A 177 7.28 15.07 -9.33
C GLU A 177 7.02 13.72 -8.66
N VAL A 178 5.92 13.64 -7.93
CA VAL A 178 5.44 12.39 -7.33
C VAL A 178 3.93 12.26 -7.52
N GLY A 179 3.46 11.03 -7.74
CA GLY A 179 2.06 10.71 -7.99
C GLY A 179 1.26 10.30 -6.74
N PHE A 180 0.02 9.89 -6.98
CA PHE A 180 -0.87 9.31 -5.96
C PHE A 180 -0.32 8.00 -5.39
N GLN A 181 -0.69 7.71 -4.13
CA GLN A 181 -0.54 6.39 -3.51
C GLN A 181 -1.85 6.00 -2.81
N GLU A 182 -2.32 4.77 -3.04
CA GLU A 182 -3.46 4.14 -2.39
C GLU A 182 -3.02 3.38 -1.12
N HIS A 183 -3.79 3.47 -0.05
CA HIS A 183 -3.42 2.89 1.25
C HIS A 183 -3.38 1.37 1.22
N GLY A 184 -4.29 0.75 0.47
CA GLY A 184 -4.29 -0.69 0.26
C GLY A 184 -4.47 -1.53 1.54
N TYR A 185 -5.08 -0.97 2.59
CA TYR A 185 -5.41 -1.73 3.81
C TYR A 185 -6.23 -2.96 3.45
N ILE A 186 -5.94 -4.11 4.06
CA ILE A 186 -6.50 -5.40 3.63
C ILE A 186 -8.01 -5.46 3.90
N GLU A 187 -8.46 -4.99 5.06
CA GLU A 187 -9.88 -4.83 5.39
C GLU A 187 -10.38 -3.49 4.81
N PRO A 188 -11.30 -3.47 3.82
CA PRO A 188 -11.94 -2.23 3.37
C PRO A 188 -12.74 -1.54 4.50
N GLU A 189 -13.36 -0.42 4.17
CA GLU A 189 -14.29 0.29 5.03
C GLU A 189 -15.49 -0.59 5.36
N SER A 190 -15.80 -0.73 6.65
CA SER A 190 -16.94 -1.53 7.10
C SER A 190 -17.50 -0.96 8.39
N ILE A 191 -18.78 -0.58 8.35
CA ILE A 191 -19.53 0.05 9.44
C ILE A 191 -20.88 -0.65 9.60
N THR A 192 -21.23 -0.95 10.84
CA THR A 192 -22.58 -1.34 11.27
C THR A 192 -23.13 -0.31 12.23
N ALA A 193 -24.27 0.31 11.89
CA ALA A 193 -24.97 1.25 12.75
C ALA A 193 -26.27 0.62 13.28
N TYR A 194 -26.66 0.97 14.51
CA TYR A 194 -27.87 0.46 15.17
C TYR A 194 -28.31 1.37 16.32
N LEU A 195 -29.60 1.33 16.69
CA LEU A 195 -30.07 1.89 17.95
C LEU A 195 -29.93 0.84 19.04
N ASP A 196 -29.39 1.22 20.21
CA ASP A 196 -29.41 0.30 21.35
C ASP A 196 -30.86 0.04 21.81
N ASN A 197 -31.14 -1.17 22.29
CA ASN A 197 -32.51 -1.61 22.61
C ASN A 197 -33.20 -0.85 23.76
N ASN A 198 -32.45 -0.18 24.63
CA ASN A 198 -32.97 0.38 25.88
C ASN A 198 -33.08 1.91 25.84
N GLU A 199 -31.98 2.58 25.52
CA GLU A 199 -31.85 4.05 25.58
C GLU A 199 -31.99 4.71 24.21
N GLN A 200 -32.08 3.89 23.15
CA GLN A 200 -32.18 4.29 21.75
C GLN A 200 -31.03 5.24 21.37
N ILE A 201 -29.82 4.97 21.86
CA ILE A 201 -28.59 5.66 21.47
C ILE A 201 -28.14 5.10 20.13
N MET A 202 -27.88 6.02 19.19
CA MET A 202 -27.28 5.69 17.90
C MET A 202 -25.87 5.17 18.13
N THR A 203 -25.68 3.87 17.95
CA THR A 203 -24.40 3.18 18.13
C THR A 203 -23.82 2.80 16.77
N ILE A 204 -22.54 3.10 16.57
CA ILE A 204 -21.80 2.76 15.37
C ILE A 204 -20.64 1.87 15.75
N GLU A 205 -20.48 0.77 15.03
CA GLU A 205 -19.46 -0.24 15.26
C GLU A 205 -18.77 -0.66 13.97
N GLY A 206 -17.43 -0.70 13.96
CA GLY A 206 -16.68 -1.10 12.78
C GLY A 206 -15.25 -0.58 12.75
N SER A 207 -14.69 -0.51 11.54
CA SER A 207 -13.27 -0.23 11.30
C SER A 207 -12.94 1.27 11.34
N ILE A 208 -12.96 1.85 12.54
CA ILE A 208 -12.88 3.30 12.76
C ILE A 208 -11.53 3.69 13.39
N GLN A 209 -10.74 4.52 12.71
CA GLN A 209 -9.49 5.04 13.28
C GLN A 209 -9.74 6.12 14.34
N ASN A 210 -10.72 7.02 14.10
CA ASN A 210 -10.97 8.19 14.93
C ASN A 210 -12.39 8.22 15.50
N ALA A 211 -12.59 7.49 16.60
CA ALA A 211 -13.93 7.30 17.16
C ALA A 211 -14.59 8.59 17.63
N HIS A 212 -13.86 9.53 18.25
CA HIS A 212 -14.46 10.75 18.78
C HIS A 212 -14.87 11.74 17.68
N ARG A 213 -14.07 11.89 16.61
CA ARG A 213 -14.47 12.71 15.46
C ARG A 213 -15.69 12.13 14.77
N THR A 214 -15.70 10.83 14.50
CA THR A 214 -16.85 10.14 13.89
C THR A 214 -18.12 10.35 14.72
N ARG A 215 -18.03 10.25 16.06
CA ARG A 215 -19.15 10.57 16.98
C ARG A 215 -19.68 11.99 16.77
N ALA A 216 -18.78 12.98 16.74
CA ALA A 216 -19.14 14.38 16.58
C ALA A 216 -19.77 14.67 15.21
N VAL A 217 -19.24 14.07 14.15
CA VAL A 217 -19.72 14.23 12.78
C VAL A 217 -21.12 13.64 12.59
N ILE A 218 -21.37 12.42 13.10
CA ILE A 218 -22.69 11.79 13.02
C ILE A 218 -23.73 12.59 13.81
N ALA A 219 -23.37 13.06 15.01
CA ALA A 219 -24.25 13.89 15.83
C ALA A 219 -24.70 15.14 15.06
N LYS A 220 -23.77 15.83 14.39
CA LYS A 220 -24.11 17.00 13.54
C LYS A 220 -24.92 16.61 12.30
N ASN A 221 -24.58 15.50 11.64
CA ASN A 221 -25.26 15.06 10.42
C ASN A 221 -26.73 14.66 10.66
N LEU A 222 -27.01 14.03 11.81
CA LEU A 222 -28.34 13.59 12.21
C LEU A 222 -29.10 14.60 13.08
N ASP A 223 -28.51 15.77 13.38
CA ASP A 223 -29.05 16.75 14.33
C ASP A 223 -29.38 16.13 15.71
N LEU A 224 -28.45 15.32 16.23
CA LEU A 224 -28.56 14.67 17.53
C LEU A 224 -27.57 15.27 18.53
N PRO A 225 -27.91 15.32 19.83
CA PRO A 225 -26.92 15.55 20.87
C PRO A 225 -25.83 14.47 20.84
N GLN A 226 -24.55 14.84 21.03
CA GLN A 226 -23.46 13.85 21.07
C GLN A 226 -23.67 12.76 22.13
N ALA A 227 -24.38 13.04 23.22
CA ALA A 227 -24.75 12.06 24.25
C ALA A 227 -25.68 10.94 23.71
N LYS A 228 -26.36 11.17 22.58
CA LYS A 228 -27.19 10.18 21.87
C LYS A 228 -26.46 9.45 20.75
N VAL A 229 -25.15 9.62 20.65
CA VAL A 229 -24.28 8.91 19.70
C VAL A 229 -23.15 8.22 20.46
N ASN A 230 -22.91 6.94 20.19
CA ASN A 230 -21.83 6.17 20.79
C ASN A 230 -21.06 5.39 19.71
N ILE A 231 -19.73 5.33 19.84
CA ILE A 231 -18.87 4.65 18.87
C ILE A 231 -18.13 3.52 19.57
N LYS A 232 -18.19 2.33 18.98
CA LYS A 232 -17.48 1.12 19.40
C LYS A 232 -16.54 0.70 18.27
N ARG A 233 -15.25 0.52 18.55
CA ARG A 233 -14.29 0.11 17.53
C ARG A 233 -14.24 -1.43 17.48
N SER A 234 -14.21 -1.99 16.27
CA SER A 234 -13.81 -3.39 16.07
C SER A 234 -12.28 -3.49 15.99
N VAL A 235 -11.76 -4.71 15.86
CA VAL A 235 -10.38 -4.88 15.40
C VAL A 235 -10.24 -4.24 14.01
N LEU A 236 -9.12 -3.55 13.76
CA LEU A 236 -8.84 -2.86 12.51
C LEU A 236 -7.88 -3.68 11.63
N GLY A 237 -8.25 -3.93 10.37
CA GLY A 237 -7.42 -4.61 9.37
C GLY A 237 -6.50 -3.67 8.57
N GLY A 238 -5.90 -2.69 9.26
CA GLY A 238 -5.06 -1.64 8.70
C GLY A 238 -5.83 -0.35 8.38
N SER A 239 -5.09 0.76 8.32
CA SER A 239 -5.61 2.08 7.92
C SER A 239 -4.53 2.91 7.23
N PHE A 240 -3.35 3.03 7.86
CA PHE A 240 -2.24 3.85 7.33
C PHE A 240 -2.60 5.32 7.09
N GLY A 241 -3.58 5.82 7.84
CA GLY A 241 -4.16 7.16 7.66
C GLY A 241 -5.45 7.16 6.84
N GLY A 242 -5.78 6.09 6.10
CA GLY A 242 -6.88 6.04 5.15
C GLY A 242 -8.27 5.80 5.73
N LYS A 243 -8.38 5.35 7.00
CA LYS A 243 -9.65 5.25 7.73
C LYS A 243 -9.86 6.38 8.74
N ASP A 244 -9.19 7.52 8.50
CA ASP A 244 -9.44 8.74 9.26
C ASP A 244 -10.72 9.39 8.70
N ASP A 245 -10.71 9.92 7.48
CA ASP A 245 -11.78 10.81 6.98
C ASP A 245 -12.95 10.06 6.33
N ILE A 246 -12.68 9.05 5.51
CA ILE A 246 -13.72 8.39 4.69
C ILE A 246 -14.75 7.68 5.56
N ILE A 247 -14.32 7.20 6.73
CA ILE A 247 -15.17 6.49 7.68
C ILE A 247 -16.25 7.40 8.26
N ASP A 248 -16.03 8.71 8.31
CA ASP A 248 -17.04 9.67 8.75
C ASP A 248 -18.22 9.68 7.78
N ASN A 249 -17.95 9.66 6.46
CA ASN A 249 -18.98 9.57 5.42
C ASN A 249 -19.74 8.24 5.46
N VAL A 250 -19.02 7.11 5.50
CA VAL A 250 -19.64 5.77 5.57
C VAL A 250 -20.51 5.64 6.82
N SER A 251 -20.04 6.16 7.96
CA SER A 251 -20.80 6.10 9.21
C SER A 251 -22.04 6.99 9.20
N CYS A 252 -21.96 8.19 8.61
CA CYS A 252 -23.14 9.05 8.44
C CYS A 252 -24.20 8.38 7.56
N ARG A 253 -23.81 7.73 6.46
CA ARG A 253 -24.74 7.00 5.59
C ARG A 253 -25.42 5.84 6.32
N ALA A 254 -24.65 5.03 7.04
CA ALA A 254 -25.21 3.92 7.81
C ALA A 254 -26.17 4.42 8.90
N ALA A 255 -25.76 5.44 9.66
CA ALA A 255 -26.56 6.02 10.73
C ALA A 255 -27.84 6.71 10.19
N LEU A 256 -27.78 7.36 9.02
CA LEU A 256 -28.95 7.94 8.34
C LEU A 256 -29.96 6.85 7.97
N LEU A 257 -29.50 5.72 7.41
CA LEU A 257 -30.40 4.62 7.07
C LEU A 257 -31.04 3.98 8.31
N VAL A 258 -30.30 3.88 9.43
CA VAL A 258 -30.88 3.48 10.73
C VAL A 258 -31.92 4.49 11.19
N HIS A 259 -31.63 5.79 11.11
CA HIS A 259 -32.57 6.85 11.49
C HIS A 259 -33.89 6.78 10.69
N LEU A 260 -33.80 6.47 9.38
CA LEU A 260 -34.96 6.37 8.50
C LEU A 260 -35.75 5.05 8.63
N THR A 261 -35.11 3.97 9.09
CA THR A 261 -35.72 2.62 9.08
C THR A 261 -35.98 2.03 10.46
N GLY A 262 -35.29 2.52 11.49
CA GLY A 262 -35.29 1.91 12.84
C GLY A 262 -34.62 0.54 12.91
N ARG A 263 -34.00 0.05 11.82
CA ARG A 263 -33.33 -1.26 11.76
C ARG A 263 -31.82 -1.09 11.74
N PRO A 264 -31.03 -2.04 12.29
CA PRO A 264 -29.57 -2.03 12.11
C PRO A 264 -29.19 -2.03 10.63
N VAL A 265 -28.15 -1.29 10.25
CA VAL A 265 -27.68 -1.22 8.86
C VAL A 265 -26.17 -1.41 8.80
N LYS A 266 -25.72 -2.32 7.93
CA LYS A 266 -24.31 -2.51 7.61
C LYS A 266 -23.99 -1.94 6.23
N ILE A 267 -22.91 -1.16 6.13
CA ILE A 267 -22.27 -0.76 4.88
C ILE A 267 -20.84 -1.28 4.91
N SER A 268 -20.51 -2.15 3.95
CA SER A 268 -19.17 -2.72 3.79
C SER A 268 -18.72 -2.62 2.35
N TYR A 269 -17.58 -1.99 2.12
CA TYR A 269 -17.05 -1.75 0.79
C TYR A 269 -16.35 -2.99 0.24
N ASN A 270 -16.52 -3.24 -1.05
CA ASN A 270 -15.58 -4.07 -1.80
C ASN A 270 -14.32 -3.26 -2.16
N ARG A 271 -13.31 -3.90 -2.77
CA ARG A 271 -12.05 -3.23 -3.08
C ARG A 271 -12.22 -2.10 -4.11
N GLU A 272 -13.06 -2.33 -5.11
CA GLU A 272 -13.32 -1.36 -6.18
C GLU A 272 -14.00 -0.09 -5.65
N GLN A 273 -14.97 -0.23 -4.74
CA GLN A 273 -15.61 0.88 -4.03
C GLN A 273 -14.61 1.63 -3.16
N SER A 274 -13.81 0.89 -2.38
CA SER A 274 -12.75 1.46 -1.54
C SER A 274 -11.79 2.32 -2.37
N MET A 275 -11.21 1.77 -3.45
CA MET A 275 -10.27 2.51 -4.30
C MET A 275 -10.90 3.69 -5.04
N ARG A 276 -12.17 3.57 -5.46
CA ARG A 276 -12.91 4.62 -6.15
C ARG A 276 -13.17 5.83 -5.26
N GLU A 277 -13.67 5.59 -4.04
CA GLU A 277 -14.17 6.65 -3.18
C GLU A 277 -13.12 7.17 -2.21
N SER A 278 -12.29 6.29 -1.62
CA SER A 278 -11.33 6.69 -0.60
C SER A 278 -10.30 7.68 -1.15
N TYR A 279 -9.76 8.50 -0.26
CA TYR A 279 -8.70 9.44 -0.61
C TYR A 279 -7.35 8.76 -0.76
N LYS A 280 -6.40 9.49 -1.33
CA LYS A 280 -5.05 9.03 -1.63
C LYS A 280 -3.99 9.95 -1.02
N ARG A 281 -2.72 9.55 -1.07
CA ARG A 281 -1.58 10.46 -0.85
C ARG A 281 -1.56 11.55 -1.92
N HIS A 282 -1.23 12.78 -1.53
CA HIS A 282 -1.07 13.94 -2.42
C HIS A 282 0.04 13.78 -3.47
N PRO A 283 -0.29 13.96 -4.77
CA PRO A 283 0.68 14.26 -5.81
C PRO A 283 1.25 15.67 -5.65
N TYR A 284 2.58 15.80 -5.75
CA TYR A 284 3.29 17.08 -5.64
C TYR A 284 4.13 17.34 -6.90
N LYS A 285 4.17 18.60 -7.33
CA LYS A 285 5.21 19.16 -8.18
C LYS A 285 6.04 20.13 -7.35
N MET A 286 7.36 19.94 -7.35
CA MET A 286 8.27 20.64 -6.44
C MET A 286 9.44 21.23 -7.23
N LYS A 287 9.61 22.55 -7.16
CA LYS A 287 10.76 23.24 -7.71
C LYS A 287 11.70 23.65 -6.58
N TYR A 288 12.93 23.17 -6.64
CA TYR A 288 14.00 23.49 -5.71
C TYR A 288 15.04 24.37 -6.38
N ARG A 289 15.46 25.43 -5.69
CA ARG A 289 16.62 26.25 -6.02
C ARG A 289 17.54 26.27 -4.80
N ILE A 290 18.77 25.82 -4.96
CA ILE A 290 19.75 25.70 -3.87
C ILE A 290 21.03 26.46 -4.23
N GLY A 291 21.53 27.24 -3.29
CA GLY A 291 22.76 28.01 -3.42
C GLY A 291 23.81 27.51 -2.41
N VAL A 292 25.02 27.28 -2.90
CA VAL A 292 26.16 26.77 -2.11
C VAL A 292 27.40 27.61 -2.37
N ASP A 293 28.27 27.74 -1.37
CA ASP A 293 29.57 28.40 -1.50
C ASP A 293 30.67 27.45 -2.04
N ASP A 294 31.89 27.98 -2.22
CA ASP A 294 33.06 27.22 -2.68
C ASP A 294 33.47 26.09 -1.71
N ASP A 295 33.11 26.22 -0.43
CA ASP A 295 33.32 25.22 0.61
C ASP A 295 32.16 24.22 0.71
N ALA A 296 31.22 24.26 -0.25
CA ALA A 296 30.04 23.42 -0.33
C ALA A 296 29.11 23.49 0.91
N HIS A 297 29.10 24.62 1.61
CA HIS A 297 28.06 24.93 2.59
C HIS A 297 26.84 25.53 1.88
N ILE A 298 25.65 25.09 2.29
CA ILE A 298 24.39 25.59 1.75
C ILE A 298 24.13 26.97 2.35
N GLN A 299 24.09 27.99 1.49
CA GLN A 299 23.84 29.37 1.86
C GLN A 299 22.36 29.73 1.73
N ALA A 300 21.65 29.14 0.76
CA ALA A 300 20.24 29.41 0.53
C ALA A 300 19.50 28.21 -0.07
N ILE A 301 18.23 28.07 0.29
CA ILE A 301 17.30 27.17 -0.41
C ILE A 301 15.93 27.83 -0.57
N LYS A 302 15.42 27.83 -1.80
CA LYS A 302 14.04 28.21 -2.14
C LYS A 302 13.30 27.00 -2.69
N ILE A 303 12.08 26.77 -2.20
CA ILE A 303 11.27 25.62 -2.55
C ILE A 303 9.85 26.08 -2.87
N ASP A 304 9.41 25.88 -4.11
CA ASP A 304 8.04 26.15 -4.55
C ASP A 304 7.31 24.81 -4.76
N ILE A 305 6.16 24.60 -4.10
CA ILE A 305 5.41 23.33 -4.12
C ILE A 305 3.96 23.57 -4.55
N ILE A 306 3.51 22.80 -5.53
CA ILE A 306 2.10 22.69 -5.93
C ILE A 306 1.61 21.30 -5.54
N ALA A 307 0.61 21.25 -4.66
CA ALA A 307 -0.01 20.02 -4.19
C ALA A 307 -1.40 19.84 -4.81
N ASP A 308 -1.66 18.68 -5.40
CA ASP A 308 -3.01 18.30 -5.83
C ASP A 308 -3.82 17.81 -4.62
N GLY A 309 -4.77 18.64 -4.18
CA GLY A 309 -5.73 18.35 -3.12
C GLY A 309 -6.90 17.47 -3.58
N GLY A 310 -7.06 17.31 -4.90
CA GLY A 310 -8.20 16.64 -5.51
C GLY A 310 -9.52 17.34 -5.22
N SER A 311 -10.62 16.57 -5.20
CA SER A 311 -11.98 17.13 -5.23
C SER A 311 -12.50 17.75 -3.94
N TYR A 312 -11.92 17.44 -2.78
CA TYR A 312 -12.36 17.94 -1.47
C TYR A 312 -11.15 18.21 -0.58
N CYS A 313 -11.30 19.10 0.41
CA CYS A 313 -10.19 19.60 1.23
C CYS A 313 -9.47 18.47 1.97
N GLY A 314 -10.24 17.55 2.57
CA GLY A 314 -9.70 16.46 3.38
C GLY A 314 -8.73 16.97 4.46
N GLN A 315 -7.51 16.47 4.43
CA GLN A 315 -6.41 16.91 5.31
C GLN A 315 -5.35 17.75 4.57
N THR A 316 -5.66 18.27 3.38
CA THR A 316 -4.69 18.99 2.53
C THR A 316 -4.01 20.14 3.27
N VAL A 317 -4.76 20.90 4.07
CA VAL A 317 -4.19 22.01 4.85
C VAL A 317 -3.08 21.54 5.77
N PHE A 318 -3.27 20.48 6.57
CA PHE A 318 -2.25 20.02 7.52
C PHE A 318 -1.17 19.14 6.89
N VAL A 319 -1.50 18.32 5.88
CA VAL A 319 -0.49 17.53 5.15
C VAL A 319 0.53 18.45 4.50
N THR A 320 0.04 19.52 3.87
CA THR A 320 0.92 20.46 3.20
C THR A 320 1.66 21.39 4.17
N TRP A 321 1.05 21.73 5.30
CA TRP A 321 1.74 22.46 6.38
C TRP A 321 2.94 21.68 6.90
N ARG A 322 2.80 20.36 7.09
CA ARG A 322 3.93 19.53 7.50
C ARG A 322 5.05 19.52 6.47
N SER A 323 4.71 19.47 5.19
CA SER A 323 5.70 19.60 4.11
C SER A 323 6.43 20.94 4.17
N SER A 324 5.75 22.07 4.44
CA SER A 324 6.40 23.38 4.43
C SER A 324 7.45 23.55 5.54
N VAL A 325 7.30 22.85 6.67
CA VAL A 325 8.26 22.91 7.80
C VAL A 325 9.33 21.81 7.79
N GLN A 326 9.38 20.97 6.76
CA GLN A 326 10.37 19.87 6.63
C GLN A 326 11.07 19.80 5.26
N ALA A 327 10.63 20.57 4.27
CA ALA A 327 11.06 20.43 2.87
C ALA A 327 12.56 20.62 2.60
N ALA A 328 13.28 21.31 3.49
CA ALA A 328 14.72 21.57 3.34
C ALA A 328 15.62 20.50 4.01
N GLY A 329 15.01 19.46 4.60
CA GLY A 329 15.72 18.34 5.20
C GLY A 329 16.50 18.65 6.49
N PRO A 330 17.27 17.67 6.98
CA PRO A 330 17.98 17.78 8.26
C PRO A 330 19.32 18.51 8.12
N TYR A 331 19.32 19.66 7.43
CA TYR A 331 20.52 20.46 7.14
C TYR A 331 20.47 21.84 7.81
N ASN A 332 21.63 22.33 8.24
CA ASN A 332 21.80 23.64 8.82
C ASN A 332 21.92 24.69 7.71
N ILE A 333 20.78 25.28 7.34
CA ILE A 333 20.70 26.24 6.24
C ILE A 333 20.38 27.63 6.83
N PRO A 334 21.19 28.67 6.55
CA PRO A 334 20.98 29.99 7.13
C PRO A 334 19.79 30.72 6.51
N ASN A 335 19.56 30.57 5.19
CA ASN A 335 18.49 31.26 4.47
C ASN A 335 17.55 30.27 3.78
N VAL A 336 16.28 30.26 4.17
CA VAL A 336 15.26 29.33 3.68
C VAL A 336 14.01 30.11 3.28
N ARG A 337 13.44 29.77 2.12
CA ARG A 337 12.09 30.16 1.71
C ARG A 337 11.35 28.94 1.17
N VAL A 338 10.19 28.62 1.74
CA VAL A 338 9.26 27.63 1.19
C VAL A 338 7.94 28.32 0.90
N ASP A 339 7.40 28.09 -0.28
CA ASP A 339 6.10 28.54 -0.72
C ASP A 339 5.32 27.32 -1.23
N LEU A 340 4.16 27.05 -0.62
CA LEU A 340 3.34 25.90 -0.98
C LEU A 340 1.89 26.33 -1.22
N VAL A 341 1.29 25.83 -2.30
CA VAL A 341 -0.15 25.93 -2.56
C VAL A 341 -0.82 24.56 -2.69
N GLY A 342 -1.93 24.35 -1.98
CA GLY A 342 -2.85 23.22 -2.16
C GLY A 342 -4.02 23.62 -3.04
N VAL A 343 -4.39 22.77 -4.00
CA VAL A 343 -5.34 23.14 -5.07
C VAL A 343 -6.42 22.08 -5.25
N TYR A 344 -7.67 22.51 -5.41
CA TYR A 344 -8.79 21.65 -5.81
C TYR A 344 -8.67 21.24 -7.28
N THR A 345 -8.92 19.97 -7.57
CA THR A 345 -9.03 19.41 -8.93
C THR A 345 -10.20 18.41 -9.00
N ASN A 346 -10.57 17.96 -10.21
CA ASN A 346 -11.53 16.86 -10.40
C ASN A 346 -10.89 15.46 -10.27
N ASN A 347 -9.66 15.36 -9.75
CA ASN A 347 -9.06 14.07 -9.38
C ASN A 347 -9.64 13.57 -8.05
N ASN A 348 -9.32 12.32 -7.68
CA ASN A 348 -9.60 11.80 -6.34
C ASN A 348 -9.05 12.76 -5.28
N TYR A 349 -9.88 13.14 -4.30
CA TYR A 349 -9.44 13.94 -3.18
C TYR A 349 -8.32 13.25 -2.38
N THR A 350 -7.48 14.06 -1.76
CA THR A 350 -6.29 13.62 -1.05
C THR A 350 -6.36 14.01 0.41
N SER A 351 -5.78 13.16 1.27
CA SER A 351 -5.82 13.34 2.72
C SER A 351 -4.71 12.49 3.37
N ALA A 352 -4.84 12.15 4.66
CA ALA A 352 -3.82 11.53 5.47
C ALA A 352 -3.30 10.20 4.90
N TYR A 353 -2.00 10.11 4.64
CA TYR A 353 -1.30 8.87 4.38
C TYR A 353 -0.05 8.83 5.26
N ARG A 354 0.27 7.69 5.87
CA ARG A 354 1.50 7.43 6.64
C ARG A 354 2.71 8.20 6.08
N GLY A 355 3.27 9.13 6.85
CA GLY A 355 4.33 10.05 6.42
C GLY A 355 3.84 11.50 6.35
N TYR A 356 2.58 11.71 5.95
CA TYR A 356 1.85 12.97 6.06
C TYR A 356 2.57 14.16 5.36
N GLY A 357 2.88 13.99 4.06
CA GLY A 357 3.53 15.02 3.25
C GLY A 357 5.07 14.97 3.26
N ALA A 358 5.67 14.34 4.26
CA ALA A 358 7.13 14.23 4.38
C ALA A 358 7.79 13.36 3.29
N PRO A 359 7.25 12.18 2.89
CA PRO A 359 7.89 11.35 1.86
C PRO A 359 8.08 12.07 0.52
N GLN A 360 7.14 12.96 0.16
CA GLN A 360 7.21 13.73 -1.08
C GLN A 360 8.42 14.67 -1.09
N VAL A 361 8.59 15.47 -0.04
CA VAL A 361 9.67 16.45 0.04
C VAL A 361 11.03 15.81 0.36
N ILE A 362 11.05 14.69 1.09
CA ILE A 362 12.28 13.91 1.33
C ILE A 362 12.81 13.33 0.02
N PHE A 363 11.94 12.82 -0.86
CA PHE A 363 12.36 12.37 -2.19
C PHE A 363 13.04 13.48 -2.99
N ALA A 364 12.43 14.66 -3.07
CA ALA A 364 12.98 15.79 -3.81
C ALA A 364 14.30 16.27 -3.20
N ASN A 365 14.31 16.52 -1.88
CA ASN A 365 15.46 17.05 -1.17
C ASN A 365 16.67 16.09 -1.21
N GLU A 366 16.48 14.81 -0.87
CA GLU A 366 17.60 13.87 -0.83
C GLU A 366 18.12 13.48 -2.23
N SER A 367 17.29 13.57 -3.27
CA SER A 367 17.75 13.45 -4.65
C SER A 367 18.57 14.69 -5.05
N LEU A 368 18.13 15.89 -4.66
CA LEU A 368 18.86 17.13 -4.89
C LEU A 368 20.24 17.12 -4.24
N MET A 369 20.36 16.63 -3.00
CA MET A 369 21.65 16.54 -2.30
C MET A 369 22.67 15.67 -3.07
N ASP A 370 22.23 14.55 -3.64
CA ASP A 370 23.09 13.69 -4.48
C ASP A 370 23.48 14.37 -5.79
N GLU A 371 22.54 15.06 -6.45
CA GLU A 371 22.79 15.80 -7.68
C GLU A 371 23.79 16.95 -7.45
N VAL A 372 23.60 17.76 -6.41
CA VAL A 372 24.50 18.88 -6.07
C VAL A 372 25.90 18.36 -5.70
N ALA A 373 25.99 17.30 -4.90
CA ALA A 373 27.27 16.70 -4.57
C ALA A 373 28.03 16.25 -5.84
N GLY A 374 27.32 15.64 -6.80
CA GLY A 374 27.88 15.23 -8.08
C GLY A 374 28.41 16.39 -8.92
N GLU A 375 27.65 17.49 -9.02
CA GLU A 375 28.04 18.69 -9.78
C GLU A 375 29.26 19.40 -9.17
N LEU A 376 29.44 19.32 -7.84
CA LEU A 376 30.62 19.84 -7.14
C LEU A 376 31.80 18.86 -7.10
N GLY A 377 31.65 17.65 -7.65
CA GLY A 377 32.67 16.61 -7.60
C GLY A 377 32.91 16.00 -6.22
N LEU A 378 31.96 16.16 -5.29
CA LEU A 378 32.01 15.63 -3.92
C LEU A 378 31.31 14.27 -3.81
N SER A 379 31.62 13.54 -2.75
CA SER A 379 30.81 12.37 -2.40
C SER A 379 29.45 12.80 -1.80
N PRO A 380 28.36 12.02 -2.00
CA PRO A 380 27.08 12.31 -1.36
C PRO A 380 27.13 12.33 0.18
N VAL A 381 28.09 11.61 0.77
CA VAL A 381 28.32 11.57 2.22
C VAL A 381 28.97 12.86 2.69
N GLU A 382 30.02 13.30 2.01
CA GLU A 382 30.76 14.51 2.36
C GLU A 382 29.87 15.76 2.29
N PHE A 383 29.11 15.93 1.22
CA PHE A 383 28.22 17.09 1.06
C PHE A 383 27.20 17.18 2.21
N ARG A 384 26.63 16.04 2.61
CA ARG A 384 25.70 15.99 3.75
C ARG A 384 26.41 16.28 5.07
N LEU A 385 27.58 15.69 5.34
CA LEU A 385 28.31 15.92 6.60
C LEU A 385 28.75 17.38 6.79
N ARG A 386 29.05 18.11 5.71
CA ARG A 386 29.34 19.56 5.78
C ARG A 386 28.13 20.38 6.23
N ASN A 387 26.93 19.93 5.90
CA ASN A 387 25.68 20.67 6.08
C ASN A 387 24.74 20.10 7.15
N ILE A 388 25.07 18.96 7.76
CA ILE A 388 24.18 18.23 8.66
C ILE A 388 23.88 19.01 9.95
N LEU A 389 22.64 18.93 10.42
CA LEU A 389 22.26 19.51 11.72
C LEU A 389 23.02 18.86 12.88
N LYS A 390 23.51 19.70 13.79
CA LYS A 390 24.18 19.34 15.03
C LYS A 390 23.42 19.88 16.24
N GLN A 391 23.80 19.43 17.43
CA GLN A 391 23.21 19.92 18.67
C GLN A 391 23.37 21.44 18.77
N GLY A 392 22.26 22.15 19.06
CA GLY A 392 22.24 23.61 19.17
C GLY A 392 22.05 24.36 17.85
N ASP A 393 22.08 23.68 16.70
CA ASP A 393 21.73 24.30 15.41
C ASP A 393 20.25 24.68 15.35
N THR A 394 19.90 25.42 14.29
CA THR A 394 18.53 25.85 14.02
C THR A 394 17.92 25.14 12.82
N SER A 395 16.70 24.66 12.96
CA SER A 395 15.91 24.10 11.84
C SER A 395 15.68 25.11 10.72
N MET A 396 15.10 24.65 9.62
CA MET A 396 14.64 25.51 8.51
C MET A 396 13.57 26.53 8.92
N ALA A 397 12.88 26.29 10.03
CA ALA A 397 11.88 27.18 10.63
C ALA A 397 12.45 28.10 11.71
N GLY A 398 13.75 28.01 12.03
CA GLY A 398 14.40 28.81 13.07
C GLY A 398 14.35 28.20 14.48
N GLN A 399 13.71 27.06 14.70
CA GLN A 399 13.75 26.34 15.99
C GLN A 399 15.17 25.94 16.36
N VAL A 400 15.63 26.32 17.57
CA VAL A 400 16.89 25.84 18.16
C VAL A 400 16.70 24.42 18.68
N PHE A 401 17.61 23.50 18.33
CA PHE A 401 17.56 22.11 18.78
C PHE A 401 18.41 21.92 20.05
N SER A 402 17.85 22.29 21.20
CA SER A 402 18.47 22.15 22.54
C SER A 402 17.81 21.10 23.44
N GLU A 403 16.53 20.80 23.24
CA GLU A 403 15.70 20.02 24.19
C GLU A 403 15.72 18.50 23.94
N HIS A 404 16.37 18.06 22.86
CA HIS A 404 16.52 16.64 22.51
C HIS A 404 17.89 16.39 21.87
N THR A 405 18.33 15.13 21.83
CA THR A 405 19.56 14.74 21.14
C THR A 405 19.39 14.83 19.63
N VAL A 406 20.21 15.65 18.98
CA VAL A 406 20.30 15.73 17.52
C VAL A 406 21.19 14.61 16.99
N SER A 407 20.59 13.57 16.42
CA SER A 407 21.28 12.32 16.05
C SER A 407 21.39 12.08 14.54
N ALA A 408 21.19 13.12 13.72
CA ALA A 408 21.28 13.04 12.25
C ALA A 408 22.61 12.42 11.77
N GLN A 409 23.73 12.88 12.31
CA GLN A 409 25.06 12.33 11.97
C GLN A 409 25.22 10.88 12.46
N GLU A 410 24.75 10.57 13.67
CA GLU A 410 24.85 9.23 14.25
C GLU A 410 24.09 8.18 13.42
N VAL A 411 22.85 8.47 13.03
CA VAL A 411 22.06 7.54 12.21
C VAL A 411 22.66 7.37 10.81
N LEU A 412 23.25 8.43 10.24
CA LEU A 412 23.97 8.38 8.98
C LEU A 412 25.19 7.44 9.09
N GLU A 413 26.10 7.72 10.01
CA GLU A 413 27.35 6.97 10.17
C GLU A 413 27.10 5.49 10.47
N LYS A 414 26.16 5.16 11.36
CA LYS A 414 25.77 3.77 11.65
C LYS A 414 25.24 3.05 10.42
N THR A 415 24.45 3.74 9.58
CA THR A 415 23.93 3.18 8.33
C THR A 415 25.03 2.90 7.33
N LEU A 416 25.92 3.87 7.10
CA LEU A 416 27.02 3.74 6.14
C LEU A 416 28.01 2.66 6.56
N LEU A 417 28.33 2.59 7.85
CA LEU A 417 29.20 1.56 8.42
C LEU A 417 28.62 0.17 8.21
N LYS A 418 27.35 -0.03 8.58
CA LYS A 418 26.67 -1.33 8.43
C LYS A 418 26.56 -1.77 6.96
N ALA A 419 26.38 -0.82 6.04
CA ALA A 419 26.25 -1.10 4.62
C ALA A 419 27.59 -1.29 3.90
N GLU A 420 28.72 -0.98 4.54
CA GLU A 420 30.03 -0.86 3.91
C GLU A 420 30.00 0.11 2.70
N TYR A 421 29.31 1.24 2.88
CA TYR A 421 28.88 2.10 1.77
C TYR A 421 30.01 2.52 0.83
N GLU A 422 31.10 3.06 1.38
CA GLU A 422 32.22 3.56 0.56
C GLU A 422 32.90 2.44 -0.23
N ALA A 423 33.14 1.29 0.41
CA ALA A 423 33.76 0.14 -0.23
C ALA A 423 32.89 -0.40 -1.38
N LYS A 424 31.58 -0.55 -1.14
CA LYS A 424 30.63 -0.99 -2.17
C LYS A 424 30.47 0.03 -3.29
N ARG A 425 30.40 1.32 -2.97
CA ARG A 425 30.25 2.38 -3.98
C ARG A 425 31.44 2.41 -4.93
N GLU A 426 32.66 2.32 -4.41
CA GLU A 426 33.87 2.23 -5.25
C GLU A 426 33.93 0.93 -6.05
N HIS A 427 33.50 -0.19 -5.46
CA HIS A 427 33.40 -1.45 -6.20
C HIS A 427 32.39 -1.37 -7.36
N TYR A 428 31.21 -0.81 -7.12
CA TYR A 428 30.16 -0.67 -8.13
C TYR A 428 30.54 0.33 -9.22
N LYS A 429 31.30 1.40 -8.91
CA LYS A 429 31.90 2.26 -9.96
C LYS A 429 32.77 1.47 -10.92
N LYS A 430 33.66 0.60 -10.39
CA LYS A 430 34.56 -0.24 -11.20
C LYS A 430 33.76 -1.21 -12.06
N LEU A 431 32.81 -1.94 -11.46
CA LEU A 431 31.93 -2.86 -12.20
C LEU A 431 31.12 -2.14 -13.28
N ASN A 432 30.56 -0.97 -12.98
CA ASN A 432 29.80 -0.20 -13.97
C ASN A 432 30.71 0.34 -15.09
N ALA A 433 31.99 0.64 -14.82
CA ALA A 433 32.95 1.04 -15.84
C ALA A 433 33.33 -0.11 -16.80
N GLU A 434 33.29 -1.36 -16.36
CA GLU A 434 33.46 -2.55 -17.22
C GLU A 434 32.32 -2.70 -18.25
N GLY A 435 31.17 -2.06 -17.99
CA GLY A 435 30.02 -2.04 -18.89
C GLY A 435 29.06 -3.20 -18.64
N GLY A 436 28.32 -3.59 -19.69
CA GLY A 436 27.31 -4.64 -19.62
C GLY A 436 25.91 -4.15 -19.24
N PRO A 437 24.91 -5.05 -19.33
CA PRO A 437 23.50 -4.69 -19.19
C PRO A 437 23.05 -4.52 -17.73
N ILE A 438 23.71 -5.20 -16.79
CA ILE A 438 23.42 -5.09 -15.35
C ILE A 438 24.31 -3.99 -14.76
N ARG A 439 23.68 -3.04 -14.10
CA ARG A 439 24.35 -1.95 -13.39
C ARG A 439 24.07 -2.04 -11.90
N TYR A 440 25.08 -1.75 -11.09
CA TYR A 440 24.98 -1.87 -9.63
C TYR A 440 24.92 -0.48 -9.00
N GLY A 441 24.13 -0.33 -7.94
CA GLY A 441 24.09 0.91 -7.22
C GLY A 441 23.83 0.80 -5.74
N ILE A 442 24.29 1.81 -5.03
CA ILE A 442 24.11 1.95 -3.60
C ILE A 442 23.83 3.43 -3.32
N GLY A 443 22.78 3.70 -2.55
CA GLY A 443 22.32 5.05 -2.27
C GLY A 443 21.52 5.11 -0.98
N PHE A 444 21.48 6.29 -0.37
CA PHE A 444 20.85 6.49 0.93
C PHE A 444 20.06 7.80 0.96
N ALA A 445 19.22 7.93 1.98
CA ALA A 445 18.45 9.12 2.29
C ALA A 445 18.48 9.37 3.80
N LEU A 446 18.58 10.64 4.19
CA LEU A 446 18.58 11.10 5.58
C LEU A 446 17.35 11.97 5.85
N SER A 447 16.75 11.85 7.04
CA SER A 447 15.64 12.71 7.44
C SER A 447 15.66 13.03 8.93
N HIS A 448 14.95 14.10 9.28
CA HIS A 448 14.43 14.36 10.60
C HIS A 448 12.90 14.51 10.54
N ARG A 449 12.20 14.20 11.62
CA ARG A 449 10.74 14.34 11.66
C ARG A 449 10.30 14.89 13.01
N GLY A 450 9.47 15.93 12.98
CA GLY A 450 8.79 16.46 14.16
C GLY A 450 7.81 15.44 14.73
N CYS A 451 7.89 15.20 16.04
CA CYS A 451 7.06 14.21 16.72
C CYS A 451 5.69 14.79 17.09
N SER A 452 4.66 13.95 17.00
CA SER A 452 3.28 14.31 17.36
C SER A 452 2.67 15.36 16.43
N LEU A 453 1.54 15.98 16.82
CA LEU A 453 0.83 16.95 15.98
C LEU A 453 1.64 18.23 15.76
N GLY A 454 2.37 18.71 16.78
CA GLY A 454 3.08 19.98 16.69
C GLY A 454 2.12 21.16 16.50
N ALA A 455 2.53 22.18 15.75
CA ALA A 455 1.71 23.38 15.51
C ALA A 455 0.49 23.15 14.60
N GLU A 456 0.24 21.92 14.16
CA GLU A 456 -0.98 21.52 13.45
C GLU A 456 -2.24 21.60 14.33
N GLY A 457 -2.12 21.47 15.65
CA GLY A 457 -3.28 21.53 16.54
C GLY A 457 -3.02 21.16 18.00
N LEU A 458 -4.08 21.17 18.80
CA LEU A 458 -4.02 20.81 20.22
C LEU A 458 -3.74 19.31 20.39
N ASP A 459 -2.72 19.00 21.19
CA ASP A 459 -2.25 17.63 21.39
C ASP A 459 -2.37 17.19 22.85
N ALA A 460 -3.38 16.37 23.14
CA ALA A 460 -3.60 15.78 24.46
C ALA A 460 -4.14 14.36 24.32
N SER A 461 -3.86 13.48 25.29
CA SER A 461 -4.36 12.10 25.28
C SER A 461 -4.82 11.66 26.67
N SER A 462 -5.68 10.64 26.70
CA SER A 462 -6.24 10.11 27.93
C SER A 462 -6.09 8.60 28.08
N ALA A 463 -6.14 8.17 29.33
CA ALA A 463 -6.13 6.76 29.72
C ALA A 463 -6.97 6.53 30.97
N LEU A 464 -7.48 5.31 31.12
CA LEU A 464 -8.14 4.83 32.33
C LEU A 464 -7.40 3.60 32.85
N ILE A 465 -7.08 3.58 34.14
CA ILE A 465 -6.50 2.42 34.81
C ILE A 465 -7.37 2.04 36.01
N GLN A 466 -7.59 0.74 36.20
CA GLN A 466 -8.23 0.17 37.38
C GLN A 466 -7.40 -1.02 37.90
N VAL A 467 -7.02 -1.00 39.17
CA VAL A 467 -6.41 -2.13 39.87
C VAL A 467 -7.47 -2.89 40.67
N ASN A 468 -7.66 -4.17 40.34
CA ASN A 468 -8.68 -5.06 40.89
C ASN A 468 -8.26 -5.65 42.25
N ALA A 469 -9.15 -6.45 42.84
CA ALA A 469 -8.96 -7.02 44.18
C ALA A 469 -7.86 -8.07 44.22
N ASP A 470 -7.78 -8.84 43.15
CA ASP A 470 -6.75 -9.85 42.89
C ASP A 470 -5.47 -9.24 42.30
N ALA A 471 -5.32 -7.92 42.41
CA ALA A 471 -4.22 -7.13 41.88
C ALA A 471 -3.98 -7.24 40.36
N SER A 472 -4.98 -7.72 39.60
CA SER A 472 -4.98 -7.56 38.14
C SER A 472 -5.27 -6.10 37.76
N VAL A 473 -4.82 -5.67 36.58
CA VAL A 473 -4.89 -4.28 36.11
C VAL A 473 -5.61 -4.20 34.78
N ASN A 474 -6.72 -3.45 34.73
CA ASN A 474 -7.42 -3.12 33.49
C ASN A 474 -6.97 -1.75 32.99
N ILE A 475 -6.67 -1.63 31.70
CA ILE A 475 -6.29 -0.37 31.06
C ILE A 475 -7.09 -0.08 29.78
N SER A 476 -7.33 1.20 29.52
CA SER A 476 -7.91 1.73 28.29
C SER A 476 -7.26 3.06 27.92
N THR A 477 -7.27 3.42 26.63
CA THR A 477 -6.77 4.72 26.15
C THR A 477 -7.62 5.26 25.00
N SER A 478 -7.60 6.59 24.82
CA SER A 478 -8.34 7.27 23.75
C SER A 478 -7.71 7.08 22.36
N VAL A 479 -6.43 6.70 22.29
CA VAL A 479 -5.78 6.33 21.01
C VAL A 479 -6.17 4.90 20.57
N SER A 480 -6.05 4.61 19.29
CA SER A 480 -6.63 3.45 18.60
C SER A 480 -5.56 2.43 18.19
N GLU A 481 -5.88 1.15 18.31
CA GLU A 481 -5.12 0.06 17.69
C GLU A 481 -5.49 -0.09 16.21
N ASN A 482 -4.56 0.27 15.33
CA ASN A 482 -4.71 0.22 13.87
C ASN A 482 -3.89 -0.93 13.24
N GLY A 483 -3.28 -1.79 14.05
CA GLY A 483 -2.31 -2.80 13.64
C GLY A 483 -0.86 -2.47 14.01
N GLN A 484 -0.58 -1.31 14.60
CA GLN A 484 0.77 -0.89 15.01
C GLN A 484 1.28 -1.53 16.31
N GLY A 485 0.43 -2.25 17.06
CA GLY A 485 0.81 -2.89 18.32
C GLY A 485 0.67 -1.98 19.55
N LEU A 486 -0.21 -0.98 19.46
CA LEU A 486 -0.55 -0.05 20.54
C LEU A 486 -0.98 -0.79 21.81
N GLN A 487 -1.86 -1.78 21.72
CA GLN A 487 -2.37 -2.49 22.90
C GLN A 487 -1.23 -3.16 23.70
N THR A 488 -0.25 -3.69 22.97
CA THR A 488 0.93 -4.34 23.58
C THR A 488 1.83 -3.29 24.22
N THR A 489 2.12 -2.19 23.51
CA THR A 489 2.94 -1.09 24.03
C THR A 489 2.35 -0.47 25.30
N MET A 490 1.03 -0.17 25.31
CA MET A 490 0.37 0.39 26.50
C MET A 490 0.36 -0.59 27.67
N SER A 491 0.16 -1.88 27.40
CA SER A 491 0.18 -2.92 28.44
C SER A 491 1.57 -3.09 29.03
N LEU A 492 2.63 -3.04 28.22
CA LEU A 492 4.02 -3.06 28.69
C LEU A 492 4.35 -1.85 29.57
N LEU A 493 3.95 -0.64 29.15
CA LEU A 493 4.16 0.57 29.95
C LEU A 493 3.43 0.50 31.29
N ALA A 494 2.20 0.00 31.33
CA ALA A 494 1.46 -0.20 32.56
C ALA A 494 2.10 -1.27 33.46
N ALA A 495 2.48 -2.42 32.89
CA ALA A 495 3.14 -3.50 33.62
C ALA A 495 4.47 -3.05 34.24
N GLU A 496 5.29 -2.33 33.47
CA GLU A 496 6.54 -1.73 33.94
C GLU A 496 6.28 -0.71 35.05
N ALA A 497 5.27 0.16 34.90
CA ALA A 497 4.97 1.18 35.90
C ALA A 497 4.61 0.59 37.28
N PHE A 498 3.89 -0.53 37.31
CA PHE A 498 3.52 -1.25 38.54
C PHE A 498 4.52 -2.36 38.93
N GLY A 499 5.52 -2.64 38.09
CA GLY A 499 6.51 -3.70 38.33
C GLY A 499 5.91 -5.10 38.38
N ILE A 500 4.85 -5.38 37.62
CA ILE A 500 4.12 -6.65 37.59
C ILE A 500 4.29 -7.37 36.25
N ALA A 501 3.98 -8.67 36.21
CA ALA A 501 3.99 -9.42 34.95
C ALA A 501 2.91 -8.94 33.98
N LEU A 502 3.20 -9.01 32.67
CA LEU A 502 2.30 -8.54 31.62
C LEU A 502 0.95 -9.29 31.61
N ASP A 503 0.92 -10.57 31.99
CA ASP A 503 -0.30 -11.38 32.08
C ASP A 503 -1.29 -10.91 33.16
N ARG A 504 -0.87 -9.98 34.03
CA ARG A 504 -1.73 -9.28 34.99
C ARG A 504 -2.39 -8.04 34.41
N VAL A 505 -2.03 -7.62 33.19
CA VAL A 505 -2.56 -6.43 32.53
C VAL A 505 -3.51 -6.83 31.40
N MET A 506 -4.72 -6.30 31.45
CA MET A 506 -5.73 -6.48 30.40
C MET A 506 -6.04 -5.15 29.73
N PHE A 507 -5.83 -5.08 28.41
CA PHE A 507 -6.25 -3.95 27.60
C PHE A 507 -7.72 -4.10 27.18
N SER A 508 -8.52 -3.05 27.38
CA SER A 508 -9.91 -3.00 26.92
C SER A 508 -10.10 -1.81 26.00
N GLU A 509 -10.65 -2.04 24.81
CA GLU A 509 -10.96 -0.99 23.84
C GLU A 509 -12.17 -0.17 24.35
N PRO A 510 -12.02 1.12 24.68
CA PRO A 510 -13.12 1.89 25.23
C PRO A 510 -14.07 2.38 24.13
N ALA A 511 -15.36 2.35 24.42
CA ALA A 511 -16.36 3.12 23.68
C ALA A 511 -16.24 4.61 24.00
N THR A 512 -16.65 5.47 23.08
CA THR A 512 -16.52 6.94 23.24
C THR A 512 -17.36 7.52 24.38
N ALA A 513 -18.34 6.78 24.91
CA ALA A 513 -19.07 7.14 26.12
C ALA A 513 -18.27 6.96 27.41
N MET A 514 -17.18 6.18 27.41
CA MET A 514 -16.44 5.77 28.61
C MET A 514 -15.10 6.48 28.81
N ILE A 515 -14.62 7.20 27.81
CA ILE A 515 -13.32 7.87 27.81
C ILE A 515 -13.44 9.24 27.17
N ALA A 516 -12.67 10.24 27.63
CA ALA A 516 -12.70 11.54 27.00
C ALA A 516 -11.89 11.55 25.70
N ASP A 517 -12.24 12.50 24.84
CA ASP A 517 -11.55 12.73 23.58
C ASP A 517 -10.09 13.13 23.83
N GLY A 518 -9.18 12.28 23.37
CA GLY A 518 -7.74 12.54 23.37
C GLY A 518 -7.20 12.67 21.95
N GLY A 519 -8.03 13.08 20.99
CA GLY A 519 -7.66 13.30 19.60
C GLY A 519 -7.37 12.04 18.78
N SER A 520 -7.12 12.23 17.49
CA SER A 520 -6.90 11.16 16.52
C SER A 520 -5.61 10.38 16.78
N THR A 521 -5.56 9.12 16.30
CA THR A 521 -4.34 8.32 16.28
C THR A 521 -3.59 8.51 14.97
N VAL A 522 -2.88 9.64 14.89
CA VAL A 522 -2.14 10.13 13.72
C VAL A 522 -0.76 10.66 14.15
N ALA A 523 0.06 11.18 13.23
CA ALA A 523 1.33 11.84 13.53
C ALA A 523 2.30 11.01 14.43
N SER A 524 2.16 9.69 14.38
CA SER A 524 2.87 8.71 15.20
C SER A 524 2.79 8.96 16.72
N ARG A 525 1.80 9.73 17.18
CA ARG A 525 1.65 10.16 18.59
C ARG A 525 1.20 9.08 19.56
N GLY A 526 0.70 7.95 19.04
CA GLY A 526 0.04 6.90 19.83
C GLY A 526 0.87 6.45 21.04
N THR A 527 2.13 6.07 20.83
CA THR A 527 3.06 5.69 21.92
C THR A 527 3.36 6.87 22.83
N LEU A 528 3.74 8.02 22.27
CA LEU A 528 4.21 9.17 23.02
C LEU A 528 3.11 9.72 23.95
N MET A 529 1.96 10.09 23.37
CA MET A 529 0.86 10.71 24.11
C MET A 529 0.05 9.69 24.92
N GLY A 530 -0.29 8.54 24.33
CA GLY A 530 -1.02 7.48 25.03
C GLY A 530 -0.21 6.86 26.16
N GLY A 531 1.10 6.65 25.95
CA GLY A 531 2.00 6.13 26.97
C GLY A 531 2.15 7.08 28.15
N GLN A 532 2.30 8.38 27.90
CA GLN A 532 2.33 9.38 28.98
C GLN A 532 1.00 9.47 29.73
N ALA A 533 -0.14 9.30 29.05
CA ALA A 533 -1.44 9.24 29.72
C ALA A 533 -1.55 8.00 30.63
N ILE A 534 -1.03 6.83 30.21
CA ILE A 534 -0.92 5.62 31.04
C ILE A 534 -0.06 5.89 32.28
N LEU A 535 1.13 6.46 32.12
CA LEU A 535 2.02 6.77 33.24
C LEU A 535 1.41 7.81 34.20
N SER A 536 0.69 8.81 33.66
CA SER A 536 -0.06 9.80 34.43
C SER A 536 -1.14 9.14 35.32
N ALA A 537 -1.90 8.18 34.78
CA ALA A 537 -2.86 7.40 35.58
C ALA A 537 -2.18 6.50 36.61
N ALA A 538 -1.12 5.79 36.21
CA ALA A 538 -0.40 4.86 37.07
C ALA A 538 0.22 5.58 38.27
N ASN A 539 0.86 6.74 38.07
CA ASN A 539 1.48 7.51 39.15
C ASN A 539 0.46 8.01 40.18
N LYS A 540 -0.76 8.38 39.77
CA LYS A 540 -1.85 8.75 40.70
C LYS A 540 -2.25 7.57 41.58
N ILE A 541 -2.32 6.36 41.02
CA ILE A 541 -2.63 5.13 41.77
C ILE A 541 -1.48 4.77 42.70
N LYS A 542 -0.24 4.80 42.18
CA LYS A 542 0.97 4.51 42.96
C LYS A 542 1.15 5.47 44.13
N GLN A 543 0.78 6.75 43.98
CA GLN A 543 0.82 7.69 45.10
C GLN A 543 -0.10 7.25 46.23
N ARG A 544 -1.35 6.88 45.93
CA ARG A 544 -2.31 6.37 46.93
C ARG A 544 -1.80 5.09 47.59
N MET A 545 -1.20 4.20 46.80
CA MET A 545 -0.58 2.98 47.31
C MET A 545 0.62 3.27 48.21
N ALA A 546 1.49 4.20 47.81
CA ALA A 546 2.64 4.62 48.59
C ALA A 546 2.21 5.22 49.94
N ASP A 547 1.18 6.06 49.95
CA ASP A 547 0.62 6.64 51.17
C ASP A 547 0.12 5.54 52.14
N ALA A 548 -0.50 4.48 51.61
CA ALA A 548 -1.01 3.37 52.41
C ALA A 548 0.08 2.47 53.02
N VAL A 549 1.25 2.37 52.39
CA VAL A 549 2.36 1.49 52.84
C VAL A 549 3.56 2.25 53.39
N ARG A 550 3.48 3.58 53.47
CA ARG A 550 4.57 4.49 53.85
C ARG A 550 5.26 4.08 55.15
N GLU A 551 4.48 3.85 56.20
CA GLU A 551 5.00 3.47 57.52
C GLU A 551 5.62 2.07 57.51
N THR A 552 5.05 1.14 56.73
CA THR A 552 5.54 -0.24 56.62
C THR A 552 6.86 -0.31 55.86
N LEU A 553 7.01 0.46 54.77
CA LEU A 553 8.23 0.50 53.96
C LEU A 553 9.24 1.55 54.43
N LYS A 554 8.88 2.40 55.39
CA LYS A 554 9.68 3.56 55.85
C LYS A 554 10.14 4.45 54.69
N ALA A 555 9.29 4.63 53.69
CA ALA A 555 9.55 5.49 52.54
C ALA A 555 9.06 6.91 52.83
N GLN A 556 9.77 7.95 52.38
CA GLN A 556 9.35 9.34 52.58
C GLN A 556 8.57 9.88 51.38
N SER A 557 8.87 9.37 50.19
CA SER A 557 8.28 9.76 48.92
C SER A 557 8.02 8.56 48.02
N LEU A 558 7.26 8.77 46.93
CA LEU A 558 7.10 7.76 45.89
C LEU A 558 8.44 7.39 45.23
N ASP A 559 9.38 8.33 45.14
CA ASP A 559 10.70 8.13 44.54
C ASP A 559 11.61 7.21 45.36
N ASP A 560 11.33 7.04 46.65
CA ASP A 560 12.00 6.07 47.52
C ASP A 560 11.49 4.65 47.30
N ILE A 561 10.40 4.45 46.56
CA ILE A 561 9.76 3.15 46.37
C ILE A 561 10.09 2.58 44.99
N ALA A 562 10.63 1.37 44.97
CA ALA A 562 10.79 0.57 43.77
C ALA A 562 9.60 -0.38 43.59
N TRP A 563 9.19 -0.54 42.33
CA TRP A 563 8.11 -1.42 41.89
C TRP A 563 8.73 -2.40 40.90
N GLN A 564 8.93 -3.65 41.30
CA GLN A 564 9.72 -4.59 40.52
C GLN A 564 9.40 -6.04 40.87
N ASN A 565 9.28 -6.91 39.87
CA ASN A 565 9.10 -8.37 40.02
C ASN A 565 7.93 -8.75 40.97
N GLY A 566 6.81 -8.05 40.85
CA GLY A 566 5.61 -8.25 41.68
C GLY A 566 5.78 -7.80 43.13
N LYS A 567 6.83 -7.02 43.43
CA LYS A 567 7.15 -6.51 44.77
C LYS A 567 7.27 -4.99 44.77
N VAL A 568 6.99 -4.42 45.94
CA VAL A 568 7.08 -3.00 46.25
C VAL A 568 7.96 -2.85 47.47
N PHE A 569 9.07 -2.12 47.34
CA PHE A 569 10.07 -2.03 48.41
C PHE A 569 10.75 -0.66 48.44
N ASN A 570 11.36 -0.35 49.58
CA ASN A 570 12.15 0.87 49.72
C ASN A 570 13.52 0.71 49.04
N ARG A 571 13.86 1.61 48.11
CA ARG A 571 15.13 1.61 47.36
C ARG A 571 16.35 1.65 48.28
N HIS A 572 16.25 2.38 49.39
CA HIS A 572 17.34 2.52 50.37
C HIS A 572 17.37 1.38 51.38
N SER A 573 16.34 0.52 51.41
CA SER A 573 16.26 -0.63 52.31
C SER A 573 15.47 -1.78 51.66
N PRO A 574 16.03 -2.47 50.64
CA PRO A 574 15.29 -3.46 49.84
C PRO A 574 14.73 -4.67 50.62
N ALA A 575 15.24 -4.93 51.82
CA ALA A 575 14.70 -5.94 52.73
C ALA A 575 13.27 -5.60 53.22
N LEU A 576 12.92 -4.31 53.28
CA LEU A 576 11.54 -3.85 53.54
C LEU A 576 10.76 -3.94 52.24
N SER A 577 10.07 -5.07 52.04
CA SER A 577 9.34 -5.37 50.81
C SER A 577 7.95 -5.95 51.09
N LEU A 578 7.01 -5.64 50.22
CA LEU A 578 5.65 -6.17 50.17
C LEU A 578 5.40 -6.74 48.78
N SER A 579 4.56 -7.77 48.66
CA SER A 579 4.03 -8.15 47.35
C SER A 579 3.06 -7.08 46.84
N PHE A 580 2.90 -6.97 45.52
CA PHE A 580 1.94 -6.05 44.92
C PHE A 580 0.51 -6.30 45.42
N GLN A 581 0.15 -7.56 45.68
CA GLN A 581 -1.13 -7.94 46.31
C GLN A 581 -1.27 -7.36 47.72
N GLN A 582 -0.25 -7.49 48.57
CA GLN A 582 -0.27 -6.91 49.93
C GLN A 582 -0.46 -5.39 49.90
N VAL A 583 0.22 -4.71 48.97
CA VAL A 583 0.04 -3.27 48.78
C VAL A 583 -1.39 -2.93 48.35
N CYS A 584 -1.98 -3.71 47.44
CA CYS A 584 -3.37 -3.53 47.01
C CYS A 584 -4.36 -3.71 48.18
N ASP A 585 -4.18 -4.77 48.98
CA ASP A 585 -5.04 -5.08 50.13
C ASP A 585 -4.96 -3.98 51.19
N MET A 586 -3.74 -3.53 51.52
CA MET A 586 -3.52 -2.44 52.48
C MET A 586 -4.11 -1.12 51.98
N THR A 587 -3.93 -0.80 50.70
CA THR A 587 -4.50 0.42 50.11
C THR A 587 -6.03 0.40 50.15
N ARG A 588 -6.65 -0.75 49.85
CA ARG A 588 -8.10 -0.93 49.95
C ARG A 588 -8.63 -0.79 51.37
N ALA A 589 -7.90 -1.29 52.36
CA ALA A 589 -8.27 -1.16 53.77
C ALA A 589 -8.35 0.30 54.23
N THR A 590 -7.69 1.24 53.53
CA THR A 590 -7.83 2.69 53.79
C THR A 590 -9.10 3.32 53.18
N GLY A 591 -9.84 2.60 52.34
CA GLY A 591 -10.95 3.14 51.54
C GLY A 591 -10.51 3.90 50.29
N ALA A 592 -9.21 3.92 49.96
CA ALA A 592 -8.70 4.61 48.78
C ALA A 592 -9.16 3.94 47.46
N ASN A 593 -9.48 4.78 46.47
CA ASN A 593 -9.84 4.34 45.13
C ASN A 593 -8.59 3.89 44.34
N LEU A 594 -8.63 2.67 43.79
CA LEU A 594 -7.57 2.10 42.95
C LEU A 594 -7.85 2.24 41.43
N SER A 595 -8.71 3.19 41.07
CA SER A 595 -8.91 3.65 39.69
C SER A 595 -8.45 5.09 39.50
N ALA A 596 -7.89 5.40 38.35
CA ALA A 596 -7.49 6.76 38.01
C ALA A 596 -7.64 7.07 36.51
N TYR A 597 -8.00 8.32 36.26
CA TYR A 597 -8.00 8.92 34.93
C TYR A 597 -6.67 9.63 34.67
N GLY A 598 -6.00 9.22 33.60
CA GLY A 598 -4.77 9.81 33.08
C GLY A 598 -5.10 10.86 32.02
N TRP A 599 -4.44 12.01 32.12
CA TRP A 599 -4.49 13.07 31.13
C TRP A 599 -3.09 13.60 30.92
N HIS A 600 -2.68 13.71 29.66
CA HIS A 600 -1.40 14.27 29.28
C HIS A 600 -1.59 15.27 28.15
N VAL A 601 -0.99 16.46 28.30
CA VAL A 601 -0.93 17.51 27.29
C VAL A 601 0.52 17.61 26.83
N ALA A 602 0.73 17.72 25.52
CA ALA A 602 2.07 17.83 24.96
C ALA A 602 2.78 19.09 25.51
N PRO A 603 4.12 19.10 25.57
CA PRO A 603 4.87 20.31 25.90
C PRO A 603 4.52 21.49 24.97
N ASN A 604 4.70 22.70 25.49
CA ASN A 604 4.40 23.93 24.73
C ASN A 604 5.29 24.05 23.49
N ILE A 605 4.71 24.63 22.44
CA ILE A 605 5.35 24.93 21.16
C ILE A 605 5.00 26.36 20.74
N HIS A 606 5.66 26.88 19.70
CA HIS A 606 5.37 28.22 19.17
C HIS A 606 5.49 28.25 17.65
N TRP A 607 4.53 28.86 16.96
CA TRP A 607 4.56 29.07 15.52
C TRP A 607 3.91 30.41 15.17
N ASP A 608 4.56 31.19 14.31
CA ASP A 608 4.08 32.46 13.77
C ASP A 608 3.69 32.22 12.30
N GLU A 609 2.39 32.08 12.02
CA GLU A 609 1.87 31.79 10.67
C GLU A 609 2.16 32.92 9.67
N GLU A 610 2.17 34.19 10.13
CA GLU A 610 2.42 35.33 9.24
C GLU A 610 3.89 35.37 8.82
N LYS A 611 4.82 35.06 9.73
CA LYS A 611 6.25 35.02 9.41
C LYS A 611 6.71 33.68 8.84
N GLY A 612 5.96 32.60 9.08
CA GLY A 612 6.33 31.24 8.68
C GLY A 612 7.56 30.73 9.43
N CYS A 613 7.67 31.00 10.73
CA CYS A 613 8.81 30.57 11.55
C CYS A 613 8.41 30.27 13.00
N GLY A 614 9.26 29.52 13.71
CA GLY A 614 9.04 29.18 15.11
C GLY A 614 9.64 27.84 15.54
N SER A 615 9.10 27.30 16.64
CA SER A 615 9.36 25.98 17.20
C SER A 615 8.14 25.07 17.05
N PRO A 616 7.92 24.49 15.85
CA PRO A 616 6.69 23.76 15.54
C PRO A 616 6.51 22.44 16.30
N TYR A 617 7.58 21.86 16.85
CA TYR A 617 7.53 20.58 17.58
C TYR A 617 8.37 20.64 18.86
N PHE A 618 8.00 19.87 19.87
CA PHE A 618 8.76 19.80 21.13
C PHE A 618 9.90 18.77 21.10
N THR A 619 9.87 17.81 20.17
CA THR A 619 10.98 16.86 19.95
C THR A 619 10.96 16.30 18.53
N TRP A 620 12.08 15.69 18.13
CA TRP A 620 12.36 15.19 16.79
C TRP A 620 12.99 13.79 16.80
N VAL A 621 12.69 13.02 15.77
CA VAL A 621 13.36 11.74 15.44
C VAL A 621 14.20 11.90 14.18
N TYR A 622 15.23 11.07 14.05
CA TYR A 622 16.16 11.06 12.93
C TYR A 622 16.24 9.66 12.34
N GLY A 623 16.39 9.56 11.03
CA GLY A 623 16.51 8.27 10.37
C GLY A 623 17.36 8.35 9.12
N CYS A 624 18.02 7.23 8.81
CA CYS A 624 18.73 7.02 7.57
C CYS A 624 18.38 5.63 7.02
N GLN A 625 18.01 5.57 5.74
CA GLN A 625 17.82 4.31 5.03
C GLN A 625 18.72 4.26 3.81
N LEU A 626 19.21 3.06 3.50
CA LEU A 626 20.10 2.79 2.36
C LEU A 626 19.57 1.62 1.55
N ALA A 627 19.66 1.72 0.23
CA ALA A 627 19.34 0.65 -0.72
C ALA A 627 20.59 0.21 -1.50
N ASP A 628 20.79 -1.10 -1.60
CA ASP A 628 21.76 -1.78 -2.48
C ASP A 628 20.99 -2.47 -3.61
N VAL A 629 21.27 -2.11 -4.86
CA VAL A 629 20.47 -2.51 -6.02
C VAL A 629 21.31 -3.03 -7.20
N ALA A 630 20.68 -3.89 -8.00
CA ALA A 630 21.09 -4.20 -9.36
C ALA A 630 19.98 -3.82 -10.35
N VAL A 631 20.32 -3.16 -11.44
CA VAL A 631 19.41 -2.64 -12.45
C VAL A 631 19.74 -3.28 -13.81
N ASP A 632 18.77 -3.96 -14.42
CA ASP A 632 18.90 -4.44 -15.79
C ASP A 632 18.49 -3.33 -16.77
N THR A 633 19.46 -2.69 -17.38
CA THR A 633 19.25 -1.55 -18.31
C THR A 633 18.50 -1.94 -19.59
N ARG A 634 18.46 -3.24 -19.93
CA ARG A 634 17.66 -3.76 -21.07
C ARG A 634 16.16 -3.73 -20.79
N THR A 635 15.76 -3.79 -19.52
CA THR A 635 14.34 -3.92 -19.15
C THR A 635 13.86 -2.82 -18.20
N GLY A 636 14.77 -2.13 -17.52
CA GLY A 636 14.47 -1.23 -16.42
C GLY A 636 14.18 -1.95 -15.09
N LYS A 637 14.34 -3.28 -15.03
CA LYS A 637 14.04 -4.04 -13.80
C LYS A 637 15.07 -3.78 -12.72
N ILE A 638 14.59 -3.39 -11.54
CA ILE A 638 15.37 -3.18 -10.33
C ILE A 638 15.27 -4.44 -9.46
N THR A 639 16.41 -4.89 -8.95
CA THR A 639 16.52 -5.89 -7.88
C THR A 639 17.11 -5.19 -6.66
N VAL A 640 16.37 -5.18 -5.55
CA VAL A 640 16.87 -4.68 -4.27
C VAL A 640 17.54 -5.83 -3.52
N ASN A 641 18.86 -5.76 -3.39
CA ASN A 641 19.69 -6.83 -2.81
C ASN A 641 19.66 -6.78 -1.28
N ASN A 642 19.88 -5.59 -0.71
CA ASN A 642 19.88 -5.36 0.73
C ASN A 642 19.40 -3.95 1.05
N VAL A 643 18.85 -3.79 2.25
CA VAL A 643 18.46 -2.51 2.82
C VAL A 643 19.04 -2.39 4.23
N VAL A 644 19.52 -1.20 4.58
CA VAL A 644 19.84 -0.85 5.97
C VAL A 644 18.87 0.24 6.42
N ALA A 645 18.22 0.05 7.56
CA ALA A 645 17.28 1.02 8.13
C ALA A 645 17.66 1.35 9.57
N THR A 646 18.17 2.56 9.76
CA THR A 646 18.60 3.07 11.07
C THR A 646 17.69 4.20 11.52
N HIS A 647 17.14 4.10 12.73
CA HIS A 647 16.21 5.09 13.28
C HIS A 647 16.52 5.40 14.74
N ASP A 648 16.59 6.68 15.08
CA ASP A 648 16.54 7.16 16.46
C ASP A 648 15.10 7.15 16.96
N VAL A 649 14.84 6.26 17.91
CA VAL A 649 13.51 6.04 18.50
C VAL A 649 13.49 6.27 20.00
N GLY A 650 14.57 6.84 20.55
CA GLY A 650 14.76 7.03 21.97
C GLY A 650 14.86 5.75 22.78
N LYS A 651 13.73 5.11 23.08
CA LYS A 651 13.67 3.80 23.74
C LYS A 651 12.73 2.89 22.97
N VAL A 652 13.23 1.72 22.58
CA VAL A 652 12.42 0.66 21.99
C VAL A 652 11.57 0.04 23.09
N ILE A 653 10.25 0.24 23.03
CA ILE A 653 9.32 -0.34 24.01
C ILE A 653 9.15 -1.85 23.81
N ASN A 654 8.99 -2.28 22.55
CA ASN A 654 8.89 -3.69 22.16
C ASN A 654 9.68 -3.92 20.86
N PRO A 655 10.81 -4.67 20.89
CA PRO A 655 11.61 -4.95 19.69
C PRO A 655 10.83 -5.65 18.57
N VAL A 656 9.88 -6.54 18.90
CA VAL A 656 9.05 -7.24 17.89
C VAL A 656 8.16 -6.23 17.15
N GLY A 657 7.52 -5.33 17.89
CA GLY A 657 6.69 -4.26 17.33
C GLY A 657 7.49 -3.26 16.50
N PHE A 658 8.67 -2.86 17.01
CA PHE A 658 9.59 -1.96 16.31
C PHE A 658 10.05 -2.55 14.98
N SER A 659 10.58 -3.78 14.97
CA SER A 659 11.02 -4.45 13.75
C SER A 659 9.86 -4.62 12.76
N GLY A 660 8.65 -4.98 13.25
CA GLY A 660 7.45 -5.05 12.43
C GLY A 660 7.09 -3.72 11.74
N GLN A 661 7.22 -2.59 12.46
CA GLN A 661 7.02 -1.26 11.86
C GLN A 661 8.06 -0.97 10.78
N VAL A 662 9.33 -1.29 11.02
CA VAL A 662 10.43 -1.08 10.06
C VAL A 662 10.22 -1.92 8.80
N TYR A 663 9.94 -3.22 8.92
CA TYR A 663 9.64 -4.09 7.77
C TYR A 663 8.48 -3.56 6.95
N GLY A 664 7.37 -3.20 7.59
CA GLY A 664 6.21 -2.64 6.90
C GLY A 664 6.47 -1.28 6.25
N GLY A 665 7.23 -0.41 6.93
CA GLY A 665 7.59 0.92 6.43
C GLY A 665 8.50 0.87 5.21
N VAL A 666 9.59 0.09 5.28
CA VAL A 666 10.51 -0.11 4.16
C VAL A 666 9.77 -0.69 2.96
N LEU A 667 8.93 -1.71 3.16
CA LEU A 667 8.19 -2.30 2.06
C LEU A 667 7.21 -1.30 1.41
N GLN A 668 6.44 -0.57 2.22
CA GLN A 668 5.45 0.41 1.74
C GLN A 668 6.10 1.64 1.06
N GLY A 669 7.24 2.11 1.58
CA GLY A 669 7.95 3.29 1.07
C GLY A 669 8.92 2.97 -0.06
N MET A 670 9.85 2.04 0.15
CA MET A 670 10.92 1.73 -0.81
C MET A 670 10.41 0.95 -2.01
N ILE A 671 9.69 -0.15 -1.76
CA ILE A 671 9.23 -1.05 -2.83
C ILE A 671 7.89 -0.58 -3.39
N GLY A 672 6.95 -0.23 -2.51
CA GLY A 672 5.63 0.28 -2.85
C GLY A 672 5.72 1.62 -3.58
N TYR A 673 5.81 2.70 -2.80
CA TYR A 673 5.83 4.07 -3.32
C TYR A 673 7.00 4.36 -4.28
N GLY A 674 8.18 3.81 -3.99
CA GLY A 674 9.37 4.05 -4.79
C GLY A 674 9.37 3.38 -6.17
N MET A 675 8.73 2.22 -6.35
CA MET A 675 8.91 1.40 -7.55
C MET A 675 7.62 0.82 -8.16
N LEU A 676 6.65 0.37 -7.36
CA LEU A 676 5.55 -0.46 -7.85
C LEU A 676 4.20 0.26 -7.92
N GLU A 677 3.89 1.06 -6.91
CA GLU A 677 2.56 1.60 -6.67
C GLU A 677 2.31 2.85 -7.52
N ASP A 678 1.57 2.66 -8.62
CA ASP A 678 1.12 3.71 -9.54
C ASP A 678 -0.40 3.74 -9.57
N PHE A 679 -1.00 4.65 -8.78
CA PHE A 679 -2.45 4.85 -8.77
C PHE A 679 -2.84 5.73 -9.97
N ASN A 680 -3.06 5.07 -11.11
CA ASN A 680 -3.33 5.77 -12.36
C ASN A 680 -4.75 6.36 -12.39
N THR A 681 -4.81 7.66 -12.63
CA THR A 681 -6.02 8.44 -12.91
C THR A 681 -5.87 9.11 -14.28
N GLU A 682 -6.89 9.01 -15.12
CA GLU A 682 -6.94 9.64 -16.44
C GLU A 682 -8.24 10.42 -16.55
N HIS A 683 -8.18 11.72 -16.84
CA HIS A 683 -9.36 12.60 -16.94
C HIS A 683 -10.33 12.48 -15.74
N GLY A 684 -9.79 12.36 -14.51
CA GLY A 684 -10.58 12.23 -13.29
C GLY A 684 -11.17 10.83 -13.05
N VAL A 685 -10.81 9.85 -13.89
CA VAL A 685 -11.27 8.46 -13.80
C VAL A 685 -10.15 7.55 -13.30
N VAL A 686 -10.40 6.87 -12.18
CA VAL A 686 -9.52 5.82 -11.65
C VAL A 686 -9.43 4.66 -12.64
N LYS A 687 -8.21 4.30 -13.05
CA LYS A 687 -7.94 3.13 -13.92
C LYS A 687 -7.40 1.93 -13.12
N SER A 688 -6.90 2.15 -11.90
CA SER A 688 -6.39 1.12 -10.99
C SER A 688 -7.37 0.83 -9.85
N GLU A 689 -8.52 0.21 -10.16
CA GLU A 689 -9.62 -0.02 -9.20
C GLU A 689 -9.46 -1.29 -8.33
N ASN A 690 -8.46 -2.15 -8.57
CA ASN A 690 -8.24 -3.36 -7.75
C ASN A 690 -6.75 -3.80 -7.76
N PHE A 691 -6.34 -4.76 -6.92
CA PHE A 691 -4.94 -5.19 -6.72
C PHE A 691 -4.31 -5.95 -7.90
N ASP A 692 -5.10 -6.32 -8.91
CA ASP A 692 -4.62 -6.83 -10.19
C ASP A 692 -4.04 -5.70 -11.07
N THR A 693 -4.52 -4.46 -10.90
CA THR A 693 -4.09 -3.26 -11.63
C THR A 693 -3.25 -2.32 -10.78
N TYR A 694 -3.53 -2.21 -9.48
CA TYR A 694 -2.73 -1.49 -8.49
C TYR A 694 -1.74 -2.41 -7.79
N LEU A 695 -0.44 -2.15 -7.92
CA LEU A 695 0.58 -3.14 -7.61
C LEU A 695 1.19 -3.03 -6.21
N LEU A 696 0.50 -3.56 -5.18
CA LEU A 696 1.09 -3.67 -3.85
C LEU A 696 2.33 -4.60 -3.80
N PRO A 697 3.35 -4.32 -2.99
CA PRO A 697 4.46 -5.23 -2.78
C PRO A 697 3.98 -6.61 -2.27
N THR A 698 4.60 -7.68 -2.78
CA THR A 698 4.32 -9.07 -2.35
C THR A 698 5.43 -9.60 -1.45
N ILE A 699 5.21 -10.77 -0.83
CA ILE A 699 6.23 -11.44 -0.01
C ILE A 699 7.55 -11.73 -0.78
N LYS A 700 7.50 -11.82 -2.11
CA LYS A 700 8.68 -12.06 -2.96
C LYS A 700 9.41 -10.79 -3.36
N ASP A 701 8.83 -9.63 -3.05
CA ASP A 701 9.45 -8.33 -3.27
C ASP A 701 10.17 -7.83 -1.99
N MET A 702 10.06 -8.54 -0.86
CA MET A 702 10.74 -8.20 0.39
C MET A 702 12.24 -8.45 0.28
N PRO A 703 13.10 -7.41 0.37
CA PRO A 703 14.55 -7.58 0.43
C PRO A 703 14.99 -8.03 1.83
N HIS A 704 16.27 -8.40 1.96
CA HIS A 704 16.89 -8.46 3.29
C HIS A 704 16.95 -7.02 3.86
N ILE A 705 16.58 -6.86 5.14
CA ILE A 705 16.59 -5.56 5.83
C ILE A 705 17.37 -5.71 7.13
N ASP A 706 18.51 -5.02 7.22
CA ASP A 706 19.25 -4.80 8.45
C ASP A 706 18.61 -3.65 9.24
N ILE A 707 18.10 -3.94 10.43
CA ILE A 707 17.40 -2.96 11.28
C ILE A 707 18.34 -2.50 12.41
N ILE A 708 18.50 -1.19 12.57
CA ILE A 708 19.29 -0.59 13.64
C ILE A 708 18.42 0.41 14.42
N ALA A 709 18.23 0.15 15.71
CA ALA A 709 17.67 1.14 16.63
C ALA A 709 18.80 1.98 17.24
N VAL A 710 18.66 3.30 17.15
CA VAL A 710 19.44 4.25 17.95
C VAL A 710 18.58 4.65 19.15
N GLU A 711 19.10 4.45 20.36
CA GLU A 711 18.36 4.70 21.60
C GLU A 711 18.89 5.94 22.34
N ASN A 712 18.46 7.13 21.92
CA ASN A 712 18.76 8.39 22.59
C ASN A 712 17.58 8.84 23.48
N TYR A 713 17.67 8.58 24.78
CA TYR A 713 16.61 8.84 25.76
C TYR A 713 15.97 10.23 25.60
N ASP A 714 14.65 10.28 25.45
CA ASP A 714 13.87 11.51 25.31
C ASP A 714 13.03 11.78 26.56
N GLN A 715 13.21 12.95 27.18
CA GLN A 715 12.49 13.33 28.40
C GLN A 715 10.97 13.54 28.18
N ALA A 716 10.55 13.93 26.98
CA ALA A 716 9.14 14.08 26.63
C ALA A 716 8.46 12.72 26.37
N GLY A 717 9.25 11.67 26.12
CA GLY A 717 8.79 10.32 25.81
C GLY A 717 8.47 9.47 27.04
N PRO A 718 7.46 8.58 26.98
CA PRO A 718 7.22 7.62 28.05
C PRO A 718 8.41 6.65 28.14
N MET A 719 9.06 6.61 29.31
CA MET A 719 10.28 5.83 29.54
C MET A 719 11.43 6.13 28.55
N GLY A 720 11.47 7.34 27.97
CA GLY A 720 12.51 7.72 26.99
C GLY A 720 12.16 7.47 25.53
N ALA A 721 10.97 6.92 25.23
CA ALA A 721 10.60 6.51 23.88
C ALA A 721 10.13 7.66 22.99
N LYS A 722 10.56 7.65 21.73
CA LYS A 722 10.07 8.52 20.65
C LYS A 722 9.16 7.75 19.68
N VAL A 723 8.82 8.38 18.56
CA VAL A 723 7.89 7.85 17.56
C VAL A 723 8.59 7.04 16.47
N ILE A 724 7.91 6.04 15.89
CA ILE A 724 8.47 5.25 14.77
C ILE A 724 7.44 4.85 13.70
N GLY A 725 6.14 5.11 13.95
CA GLY A 725 5.07 4.66 13.07
C GLY A 725 5.26 5.10 11.63
N GLU A 726 5.54 6.38 11.38
CA GLU A 726 5.69 6.93 10.03
C GLU A 726 7.13 7.05 9.51
N PRO A 727 8.16 7.42 10.32
CA PRO A 727 9.54 7.61 9.84
C PRO A 727 10.12 6.47 9.00
N VAL A 728 9.72 5.24 9.31
CA VAL A 728 10.15 4.01 8.60
C VAL A 728 9.73 3.94 7.13
N LEU A 729 8.71 4.71 6.72
CA LEU A 729 8.25 4.77 5.32
C LEU A 729 8.96 5.86 4.52
N GLU A 730 9.29 6.98 5.15
CA GLU A 730 9.54 8.26 4.46
C GLU A 730 10.80 8.27 3.60
N LEU A 731 11.80 7.51 4.02
CA LEU A 731 13.15 7.51 3.45
C LEU A 731 13.31 6.55 2.27
N GLY A 732 12.48 5.49 2.22
CA GLY A 732 12.74 4.33 1.39
C GLY A 732 12.79 4.66 -0.11
N ALA A 733 11.83 5.44 -0.59
CA ALA A 733 11.75 5.81 -2.00
C ALA A 733 12.94 6.68 -2.44
N ALA A 734 13.38 7.61 -1.59
CA ALA A 734 14.52 8.48 -1.84
C ALA A 734 15.84 7.69 -1.89
N ALA A 735 16.07 6.80 -0.92
CA ALA A 735 17.24 5.94 -0.88
C ALA A 735 17.33 5.03 -2.12
N LEU A 736 16.19 4.46 -2.54
CA LEU A 736 16.10 3.67 -3.77
C LEU A 736 16.43 4.51 -5.00
N ASN A 737 15.87 5.71 -5.11
CA ASN A 737 16.13 6.61 -6.23
C ASN A 737 17.61 6.95 -6.36
N ASN A 738 18.26 7.33 -5.26
CA ASN A 738 19.69 7.63 -5.24
C ASN A 738 20.54 6.42 -5.68
N ALA A 739 20.19 5.21 -5.21
CA ALA A 739 20.88 3.99 -5.62
C ALA A 739 20.70 3.69 -7.12
N VAL A 740 19.47 3.83 -7.64
CA VAL A 740 19.16 3.59 -9.06
C VAL A 740 19.81 4.65 -9.95
N SER A 741 19.76 5.93 -9.57
CA SER A 741 20.40 7.02 -10.31
C SER A 741 21.91 6.85 -10.40
N PHE A 742 22.56 6.42 -9.32
CA PHE A 742 23.97 6.06 -9.36
C PHE A 742 24.23 4.85 -10.28
N ALA A 743 23.40 3.81 -10.23
CA ALA A 743 23.57 2.62 -11.05
C ALA A 743 23.52 2.94 -12.56
N ILE A 744 22.52 3.72 -12.98
CA ILE A 744 22.31 4.05 -14.39
C ILE A 744 23.09 5.28 -14.86
N GLY A 745 23.75 6.01 -13.96
CA GLY A 745 24.48 7.24 -14.26
C GLY A 745 23.59 8.39 -14.72
N ARG A 746 22.32 8.42 -14.29
CA ARG A 746 21.33 9.43 -14.69
C ARG A 746 20.43 9.81 -13.51
N PRO A 747 20.23 11.11 -13.22
CA PRO A 747 19.29 11.52 -12.20
C PRO A 747 17.85 11.14 -12.58
N ASN A 748 17.07 10.73 -11.59
CA ASN A 748 15.64 10.48 -11.76
C ASN A 748 14.87 11.39 -10.81
N ARG A 749 13.90 12.13 -11.36
CA ARG A 749 13.16 13.18 -10.64
C ARG A 749 11.66 12.91 -10.57
N THR A 750 11.24 11.69 -10.89
CA THR A 750 9.83 11.29 -10.90
C THR A 750 9.66 9.93 -10.24
N LEU A 751 8.69 9.81 -9.33
CA LEU A 751 8.24 8.53 -8.77
C LEU A 751 6.86 8.14 -9.31
N PRO A 752 6.56 6.83 -9.43
CA PRO A 752 7.42 5.68 -9.09
C PRO A 752 8.45 5.32 -10.18
N LEU A 753 9.51 4.62 -9.78
CA LEU A 753 10.56 4.03 -10.64
C LEU A 753 10.07 2.76 -11.37
N THR A 754 9.03 2.91 -12.19
CA THR A 754 8.56 1.79 -13.01
C THR A 754 9.64 1.33 -13.99
N LEU A 755 9.44 0.15 -14.59
CA LEU A 755 10.33 -0.35 -15.65
C LEU A 755 10.51 0.68 -16.78
N GLU A 756 9.40 1.35 -17.13
CA GLU A 756 9.35 2.40 -18.12
C GLU A 756 10.14 3.65 -17.67
N GLN A 757 9.96 4.11 -16.43
CA GLN A 757 10.72 5.23 -15.88
C GLN A 757 12.23 4.98 -15.90
N VAL A 758 12.66 3.80 -15.43
CA VAL A 758 14.08 3.45 -15.35
C VAL A 758 14.69 3.35 -16.74
N ARG A 759 14.01 2.72 -17.70
CA ARG A 759 14.55 2.53 -19.05
C ARG A 759 14.43 3.77 -19.94
N LEU A 760 13.27 4.41 -19.96
CA LEU A 760 12.96 5.52 -20.88
C LEU A 760 13.23 6.90 -20.26
N GLY A 761 13.17 7.02 -18.93
CA GLY A 761 13.22 8.30 -18.22
C GLY A 761 11.86 8.94 -17.99
N TYR A 762 10.76 8.27 -18.38
CA TYR A 762 9.39 8.72 -18.15
C TYR A 762 8.44 7.52 -18.01
N ASN A 763 7.38 7.69 -17.22
CA ASN A 763 6.32 6.70 -17.06
C ASN A 763 5.39 6.70 -18.28
N LEU A 764 5.09 5.50 -18.80
CA LEU A 764 4.07 5.34 -19.83
C LEU A 764 2.70 5.16 -19.16
N LYS A 765 1.79 6.10 -19.43
CA LYS A 765 0.41 6.01 -19.01
C LYS A 765 -0.44 5.32 -20.08
N LYS A 766 -1.30 4.42 -19.63
CA LYS A 766 -2.20 3.70 -20.53
C LYS A 766 -3.31 4.70 -20.94
N PRO A 767 -3.41 5.06 -22.23
CA PRO A 767 -4.49 5.92 -22.69
C PRO A 767 -5.83 5.23 -22.46
N GLU A 768 -6.91 6.02 -22.44
CA GLU A 768 -8.25 5.48 -22.48
C GLU A 768 -8.37 4.48 -23.64
N ARG A 769 -8.95 3.31 -23.36
CA ARG A 769 -9.20 2.37 -24.46
C ARG A 769 -10.20 3.05 -25.41
N GLN A 770 -9.98 2.98 -26.71
CA GLN A 770 -10.99 3.37 -27.69
C GLN A 770 -12.32 2.63 -27.45
N SER A 771 -12.26 1.39 -26.94
CA SER A 771 -13.44 0.63 -26.51
C SER A 771 -14.13 1.19 -25.26
N GLU A 772 -13.45 2.00 -24.44
CA GLU A 772 -14.03 2.73 -23.31
C GLU A 772 -14.71 4.03 -23.77
N GLN A 773 -14.19 4.68 -24.83
CA GLN A 773 -14.80 5.85 -25.48
C GLN A 773 -15.96 5.48 -26.42
N MET A 774 -16.01 4.24 -26.91
CA MET A 774 -17.06 3.71 -27.79
C MET A 774 -18.16 2.92 -27.06
N LEU A 775 -18.21 2.95 -25.72
CA LEU A 775 -19.27 2.28 -24.97
C LEU A 775 -20.58 3.05 -25.10
N GLU A 776 -21.40 2.64 -26.08
CA GLU A 776 -22.84 2.82 -25.99
C GLU A 776 -23.35 2.25 -24.66
N SER A 777 -24.30 2.96 -24.07
CA SER A 777 -24.98 2.74 -22.80
C SER A 777 -25.80 1.43 -22.76
N GLY A 778 -25.14 0.28 -22.84
CA GLY A 778 -25.74 -1.02 -22.51
C GLY A 778 -25.74 -1.29 -21.00
N ASP A 779 -26.47 -2.34 -20.60
CA ASP A 779 -26.66 -2.84 -19.22
C ASP A 779 -25.34 -3.21 -18.51
N LYS A 780 -24.52 -2.21 -18.17
CA LYS A 780 -23.33 -2.40 -17.34
C LYS A 780 -23.74 -2.28 -15.88
N LYS A 781 -23.41 -3.29 -15.08
CA LYS A 781 -23.60 -3.23 -13.62
C LYS A 781 -22.90 -2.00 -13.05
N GLN A 782 -23.61 -1.25 -12.22
CA GLN A 782 -23.07 -0.11 -11.48
C GLN A 782 -22.32 -0.58 -10.22
N VAL A 783 -22.70 -1.74 -9.68
CA VAL A 783 -22.04 -2.38 -8.54
C VAL A 783 -21.41 -3.71 -8.94
N HIS A 784 -20.10 -3.86 -8.72
CA HIS A 784 -19.41 -5.13 -8.86
C HIS A 784 -19.82 -6.10 -7.73
N ARG A 785 -20.82 -6.95 -7.97
CA ARG A 785 -21.25 -8.02 -7.07
C ARG A 785 -20.82 -9.40 -7.56
N LEU A 786 -20.55 -10.32 -6.64
CA LEU A 786 -20.52 -11.75 -6.95
C LEU A 786 -21.93 -12.20 -7.32
N ASN A 787 -22.06 -12.94 -8.42
CA ASN A 787 -23.34 -13.55 -8.80
C ASN A 787 -23.67 -14.71 -7.88
N THR A 788 -24.94 -15.10 -7.87
CA THR A 788 -25.36 -16.40 -7.35
C THR A 788 -24.60 -17.50 -8.11
N LEU A 789 -23.74 -18.24 -7.41
CA LEU A 789 -23.01 -19.37 -7.97
C LEU A 789 -23.70 -20.65 -7.53
N SER A 790 -24.04 -21.55 -8.46
CA SER A 790 -24.36 -22.95 -8.11
C SER A 790 -23.19 -23.84 -8.47
N LEU A 791 -22.87 -24.80 -7.61
CA LEU A 791 -21.72 -25.69 -7.81
C LEU A 791 -22.15 -27.14 -7.79
N SER A 792 -21.87 -27.86 -8.88
CA SER A 792 -22.03 -29.32 -8.98
C SER A 792 -20.66 -30.01 -8.89
N VAL A 793 -20.56 -31.13 -8.17
CA VAL A 793 -19.30 -31.86 -7.96
C VAL A 793 -19.41 -33.28 -8.53
N PRO A 794 -19.02 -33.51 -9.80
CA PRO A 794 -19.03 -34.84 -10.41
C PRO A 794 -17.96 -35.75 -9.82
N GLN A 795 -18.22 -37.06 -9.84
CA GLN A 795 -17.28 -38.10 -9.41
C GLN A 795 -16.50 -38.73 -10.57
N THR A 796 -16.98 -38.56 -11.81
CA THR A 796 -16.36 -39.11 -13.02
C THR A 796 -16.35 -38.08 -14.14
N LEU A 797 -15.42 -38.22 -15.08
CA LEU A 797 -15.39 -37.37 -16.29
C LEU A 797 -16.70 -37.44 -17.08
N LYS A 798 -17.31 -38.62 -17.20
CA LYS A 798 -18.59 -38.79 -17.91
C LYS A 798 -19.71 -37.96 -17.27
N GLN A 799 -19.79 -37.96 -15.94
CA GLN A 799 -20.77 -37.15 -15.22
C GLN A 799 -20.51 -35.65 -15.42
N ALA A 800 -19.25 -35.21 -15.40
CA ALA A 800 -18.88 -33.82 -15.65
C ALA A 800 -19.35 -33.34 -17.04
N LEU A 801 -19.05 -34.12 -18.09
CA LEU A 801 -19.46 -33.83 -19.46
C LEU A 801 -20.99 -33.78 -19.63
N THR A 802 -21.71 -34.67 -18.93
CA THR A 802 -23.19 -34.69 -18.94
C THR A 802 -23.75 -33.42 -18.30
N LEU A 803 -23.24 -33.02 -17.13
CA LEU A 803 -23.66 -31.79 -16.44
C LEU A 803 -23.37 -30.53 -17.28
N MET A 804 -22.22 -30.48 -17.95
CA MET A 804 -21.88 -29.38 -18.85
C MET A 804 -22.85 -29.30 -20.03
N ALA A 805 -23.17 -30.43 -20.67
CA ALA A 805 -24.07 -30.48 -21.81
C ALA A 805 -25.54 -30.13 -21.45
N GLU A 806 -26.03 -30.62 -20.31
CA GLU A 806 -27.44 -30.44 -19.91
C GLU A 806 -27.73 -29.06 -19.29
N LYS A 807 -26.78 -28.49 -18.55
CA LYS A 807 -26.99 -27.26 -17.77
C LYS A 807 -26.23 -26.04 -18.31
N GLY A 808 -25.44 -26.19 -19.37
CA GLY A 808 -24.56 -25.13 -19.87
C GLY A 808 -23.57 -24.64 -18.80
N ALA A 809 -23.18 -25.54 -17.90
CA ALA A 809 -22.41 -25.20 -16.72
C ALA A 809 -20.92 -25.06 -17.01
N MET A 810 -20.26 -24.08 -16.39
CA MET A 810 -18.85 -23.77 -16.62
C MET A 810 -17.93 -24.64 -15.74
N PRO A 811 -16.94 -25.34 -16.30
CA PRO A 811 -16.02 -26.15 -15.51
C PRO A 811 -15.10 -25.27 -14.64
N ILE A 812 -14.78 -25.75 -13.44
CA ILE A 812 -13.83 -25.09 -12.52
C ILE A 812 -12.84 -26.09 -11.93
N ALA A 813 -11.54 -25.85 -12.15
CA ALA A 813 -10.42 -26.45 -11.42
C ALA A 813 -9.35 -25.39 -11.21
N GLY A 814 -9.22 -24.94 -9.96
CA GLY A 814 -8.67 -23.60 -9.69
C GLY A 814 -9.82 -22.59 -9.67
N GLY A 815 -9.73 -21.52 -10.47
CA GLY A 815 -10.88 -20.63 -10.68
C GLY A 815 -10.60 -19.13 -10.72
N THR A 816 -9.35 -18.68 -10.86
CA THR A 816 -9.04 -17.24 -10.83
C THR A 816 -9.78 -16.48 -11.92
N ASP A 817 -9.69 -16.89 -13.19
CA ASP A 817 -10.39 -16.20 -14.29
C ASP A 817 -11.89 -16.52 -14.34
N VAL A 818 -12.28 -17.74 -13.95
CA VAL A 818 -13.68 -18.19 -13.91
C VAL A 818 -14.50 -17.33 -12.95
N LEU A 819 -13.98 -17.02 -11.76
CA LEU A 819 -14.66 -16.15 -10.80
C LEU A 819 -14.71 -14.70 -11.26
N VAL A 820 -13.69 -14.22 -11.98
CA VAL A 820 -13.69 -12.88 -12.60
C VAL A 820 -14.76 -12.80 -13.69
N GLN A 821 -14.83 -13.79 -14.58
CA GLN A 821 -15.87 -13.88 -15.62
C GLN A 821 -17.26 -13.97 -15.00
N ALA A 822 -17.43 -14.77 -13.95
CA ALA A 822 -18.70 -14.88 -13.24
C ALA A 822 -19.17 -13.52 -12.70
N ARG A 823 -18.27 -12.68 -12.16
CA ARG A 823 -18.64 -11.32 -11.67
C ARG A 823 -19.20 -10.41 -12.78
N MET A 824 -18.83 -10.64 -14.03
CA MET A 824 -19.25 -9.81 -15.17
C MET A 824 -20.65 -10.14 -15.69
N LEU A 825 -21.19 -11.33 -15.40
CA LEU A 825 -22.53 -11.77 -15.81
C LEU A 825 -23.57 -11.26 -14.81
N SER A 826 -24.86 -11.14 -15.16
CA SER A 826 -25.89 -10.65 -14.19
C SER A 826 -26.75 -11.75 -13.56
N GLY A 827 -26.78 -12.95 -14.13
CA GLY A 827 -27.58 -14.08 -13.65
C GLY A 827 -26.78 -15.10 -12.84
N GLU A 828 -27.48 -16.15 -12.38
CA GLU A 828 -26.84 -17.31 -11.74
C GLU A 828 -25.80 -17.94 -12.67
N VAL A 829 -24.64 -18.30 -12.13
CA VAL A 829 -23.56 -18.95 -12.88
C VAL A 829 -23.42 -20.40 -12.41
N PRO A 830 -23.93 -21.38 -13.16
CA PRO A 830 -23.76 -22.79 -12.84
C PRO A 830 -22.32 -23.23 -13.10
N LEU A 831 -21.68 -23.81 -12.09
CA LEU A 831 -20.30 -24.29 -12.10
C LEU A 831 -20.25 -25.81 -11.92
N VAL A 832 -19.28 -26.46 -12.58
CA VAL A 832 -18.95 -27.89 -12.40
C VAL A 832 -17.53 -28.01 -11.86
N ASN A 833 -17.37 -28.44 -10.62
CA ASN A 833 -16.05 -28.62 -10.00
C ASN A 833 -15.36 -29.88 -10.52
N ILE A 834 -14.45 -29.72 -11.47
CA ILE A 834 -13.67 -30.82 -12.06
C ILE A 834 -12.34 -31.04 -11.34
N ALA A 835 -12.03 -30.27 -10.28
CA ALA A 835 -10.76 -30.34 -9.56
C ALA A 835 -10.53 -31.67 -8.84
N GLY A 836 -11.58 -32.47 -8.62
CA GLY A 836 -11.52 -33.76 -7.95
C GLY A 836 -11.33 -34.97 -8.88
N LEU A 837 -11.46 -34.80 -10.20
CA LEU A 837 -11.47 -35.92 -11.13
C LEU A 837 -10.07 -36.52 -11.31
N ALA A 838 -9.92 -37.80 -10.98
CA ALA A 838 -8.64 -38.50 -11.06
C ALA A 838 -8.15 -38.60 -12.51
N GLU A 839 -9.06 -38.81 -13.45
CA GLU A 839 -8.78 -38.94 -14.89
C GLU A 839 -8.15 -37.69 -15.51
N LEU A 840 -8.24 -36.53 -14.84
CA LEU A 840 -7.63 -35.28 -15.27
C LEU A 840 -6.28 -35.01 -14.59
N LYS A 841 -5.85 -35.82 -13.62
CA LYS A 841 -4.64 -35.57 -12.81
C LYS A 841 -3.47 -36.50 -13.10
N GLU A 842 -3.62 -37.40 -14.05
CA GLU A 842 -2.59 -38.39 -14.36
C GLU A 842 -1.52 -37.82 -15.31
N VAL A 843 -0.28 -38.26 -15.12
CA VAL A 843 0.83 -38.05 -16.06
C VAL A 843 1.44 -39.42 -16.35
N PHE A 844 1.50 -39.83 -17.62
CA PHE A 844 2.01 -41.14 -18.00
C PHE A 844 2.70 -41.11 -19.37
N ASP A 845 3.56 -42.09 -19.61
CA ASP A 845 4.27 -42.29 -20.87
C ASP A 845 3.31 -42.69 -21.99
N VAL A 846 3.46 -42.08 -23.17
CA VAL A 846 2.73 -42.50 -24.38
C VAL A 846 3.68 -42.47 -25.57
N GLU A 847 3.99 -43.64 -26.13
CA GLU A 847 4.84 -43.79 -27.32
C GLU A 847 6.22 -43.10 -27.18
N GLY A 848 6.82 -43.12 -25.98
CA GLY A 848 8.09 -42.43 -25.70
C GLY A 848 7.95 -40.92 -25.48
N GLY A 849 6.76 -40.36 -25.73
CA GLY A 849 6.31 -39.05 -25.28
C GLY A 849 5.68 -39.08 -23.89
N VAL A 850 4.88 -38.06 -23.55
CA VAL A 850 4.15 -37.99 -22.28
C VAL A 850 2.76 -37.41 -22.49
N SER A 851 1.76 -38.03 -21.86
CA SER A 851 0.42 -37.47 -21.71
C SER A 851 0.29 -36.81 -20.34
N ILE A 852 -0.21 -35.57 -20.31
CA ILE A 852 -0.40 -34.76 -19.11
C ILE A 852 -1.89 -34.45 -18.99
N GLY A 853 -2.53 -34.92 -17.93
CA GLY A 853 -3.91 -34.56 -17.61
C GLY A 853 -4.10 -33.06 -17.40
N SER A 854 -5.23 -32.53 -17.85
CA SER A 854 -5.51 -31.08 -17.80
C SER A 854 -5.68 -30.53 -16.38
N GLY A 855 -6.05 -31.38 -15.43
CA GLY A 855 -6.19 -31.10 -14.00
C GLY A 855 -4.89 -31.21 -13.20
N VAL A 856 -3.76 -31.54 -13.83
CA VAL A 856 -2.44 -31.54 -13.18
C VAL A 856 -2.07 -30.12 -12.77
N CYS A 857 -1.77 -29.92 -11.48
CA CYS A 857 -1.31 -28.65 -10.94
C CYS A 857 0.14 -28.36 -11.32
N PHE A 858 0.51 -27.08 -11.44
CA PHE A 858 1.89 -26.70 -11.79
C PHE A 858 2.93 -27.22 -10.80
N THR A 859 2.60 -27.33 -9.51
CA THR A 859 3.52 -27.92 -8.52
C THR A 859 3.85 -29.38 -8.81
N ASP A 860 2.84 -30.16 -9.19
CA ASP A 860 3.03 -31.58 -9.50
C ASP A 860 3.75 -31.76 -10.83
N LEU A 861 3.39 -30.95 -11.83
CA LEU A 861 4.05 -30.89 -13.13
C LEU A 861 5.55 -30.61 -13.01
N VAL A 862 5.93 -29.60 -12.22
CA VAL A 862 7.33 -29.19 -12.01
C VAL A 862 8.14 -30.26 -11.28
N LYS A 863 7.51 -31.10 -10.46
CA LYS A 863 8.15 -32.18 -9.70
C LYS A 863 8.14 -33.53 -10.43
N HIS A 864 7.36 -33.67 -11.50
CA HIS A 864 7.16 -34.97 -12.14
C HIS A 864 8.45 -35.45 -12.86
N PRO A 865 8.97 -36.66 -12.54
CA PRO A 865 10.26 -37.12 -13.07
C PRO A 865 10.33 -37.18 -14.60
N LEU A 866 9.28 -37.69 -15.25
CA LEU A 866 9.23 -37.76 -16.73
C LEU A 866 9.29 -36.36 -17.37
N ILE A 867 8.67 -35.35 -16.73
CA ILE A 867 8.62 -33.99 -17.28
C ILE A 867 9.96 -33.30 -17.07
N GLN A 868 10.58 -33.45 -15.89
CA GLN A 868 11.92 -32.93 -15.62
C GLN A 868 12.97 -33.50 -16.59
N GLN A 869 12.88 -34.80 -16.86
CA GLN A 869 13.83 -35.48 -17.73
C GLN A 869 13.63 -35.15 -19.22
N ARG A 870 12.38 -35.14 -19.71
CA ARG A 870 12.09 -35.08 -21.14
C ARG A 870 11.69 -33.70 -21.65
N TYR A 871 11.10 -32.86 -20.79
CA TYR A 871 10.55 -31.54 -21.17
C TYR A 871 10.95 -30.43 -20.19
N PRO A 872 12.26 -30.20 -19.97
CA PRO A 872 12.75 -29.26 -18.96
C PRO A 872 12.31 -27.79 -19.20
N LEU A 873 12.01 -27.39 -20.43
CA LEU A 873 11.54 -26.03 -20.74
C LEU A 873 10.16 -25.76 -20.14
N LEU A 874 9.28 -26.77 -20.13
CA LEU A 874 7.97 -26.68 -19.49
C LEU A 874 8.13 -26.51 -17.98
N VAL A 875 9.08 -27.21 -17.36
CA VAL A 875 9.41 -27.07 -15.93
C VAL A 875 9.90 -25.65 -15.63
N THR A 876 10.81 -25.12 -16.44
CA THR A 876 11.36 -23.77 -16.27
C THR A 876 10.26 -22.71 -16.33
N ALA A 877 9.39 -22.75 -17.34
CA ALA A 877 8.30 -21.79 -17.45
C ALA A 877 7.27 -21.95 -16.32
N CYS A 878 6.89 -23.19 -15.96
CA CYS A 878 5.89 -23.42 -14.90
C CYS A 878 6.39 -23.01 -13.51
N LYS A 879 7.71 -22.96 -13.26
CA LYS A 879 8.28 -22.44 -12.00
C LYS A 879 8.06 -20.94 -11.81
N THR A 880 7.82 -20.20 -12.88
CA THR A 880 7.62 -18.76 -12.82
C THR A 880 6.16 -18.35 -12.67
N VAL A 881 5.22 -19.27 -12.92
CA VAL A 881 3.78 -19.04 -12.77
C VAL A 881 3.43 -18.82 -11.30
N GLY A 882 2.99 -17.61 -10.95
CA GLY A 882 2.42 -17.29 -9.63
C GLY A 882 3.32 -17.60 -8.42
N SER A 883 2.72 -17.62 -7.23
CA SER A 883 3.38 -18.13 -6.01
C SER A 883 3.27 -19.65 -5.92
N LEU A 884 4.00 -20.28 -4.98
CA LEU A 884 3.89 -21.72 -4.74
C LEU A 884 2.45 -22.12 -4.37
N GLN A 885 1.75 -21.29 -3.59
CA GLN A 885 0.36 -21.49 -3.19
C GLN A 885 -0.57 -21.46 -4.41
N LEU A 886 -0.35 -20.55 -5.36
CA LEU A 886 -1.12 -20.55 -6.61
C LEU A 886 -0.81 -21.79 -7.45
N ARG A 887 0.46 -22.19 -7.58
CA ARG A 887 0.85 -23.38 -8.36
C ARG A 887 0.29 -24.70 -7.81
N ASN A 888 -0.04 -24.74 -6.52
CA ASN A 888 -0.71 -25.88 -5.90
C ASN A 888 -2.19 -26.02 -6.34
N ARG A 889 -2.80 -24.96 -6.88
CA ARG A 889 -4.21 -24.95 -7.31
C ARG A 889 -4.38 -24.68 -8.81
N ALA A 890 -3.45 -23.98 -9.43
CA ALA A 890 -3.47 -23.65 -10.85
C ALA A 890 -3.07 -24.87 -11.68
N THR A 891 -3.95 -25.24 -12.59
CA THR A 891 -3.80 -26.41 -13.46
C THR A 891 -3.30 -26.00 -14.85
N ILE A 892 -2.60 -26.91 -15.53
CA ILE A 892 -2.16 -26.68 -16.91
C ILE A 892 -3.35 -26.46 -17.86
N GLY A 893 -4.45 -27.20 -17.67
CA GLY A 893 -5.69 -27.05 -18.43
C GLY A 893 -6.32 -25.68 -18.24
N GLY A 894 -6.45 -25.21 -17.00
CA GLY A 894 -7.00 -23.88 -16.71
C GLY A 894 -6.17 -22.77 -17.35
N ASN A 895 -4.84 -22.88 -17.31
CA ASN A 895 -3.95 -21.87 -17.92
C ASN A 895 -4.10 -21.77 -19.45
N ILE A 896 -4.39 -22.88 -20.12
CA ILE A 896 -4.47 -22.94 -21.59
C ILE A 896 -5.88 -22.65 -22.10
N VAL A 897 -6.93 -23.21 -21.46
CA VAL A 897 -8.34 -23.03 -21.86
C VAL A 897 -8.76 -21.57 -21.80
N ASN A 898 -8.27 -20.82 -20.80
CA ASN A 898 -8.62 -19.40 -20.67
C ASN A 898 -8.02 -18.55 -21.80
N ALA A 899 -7.05 -19.06 -22.56
CA ALA A 899 -6.38 -18.36 -23.66
C ALA A 899 -5.88 -16.96 -23.26
N ALA A 900 -5.50 -16.78 -22.00
CA ALA A 900 -4.92 -15.54 -21.54
C ALA A 900 -3.63 -15.29 -22.35
N PRO A 901 -3.43 -14.08 -22.93
CA PRO A 901 -2.25 -13.80 -23.75
C PRO A 901 -0.89 -14.04 -23.07
N CYS A 902 -0.86 -14.20 -21.73
CA CYS A 902 0.32 -14.40 -20.90
C CYS A 902 0.40 -15.81 -20.27
N ALA A 903 -0.13 -16.84 -20.95
CA ALA A 903 -0.12 -18.22 -20.45
C ALA A 903 1.30 -18.84 -20.56
N ASP A 904 2.11 -18.74 -19.51
CA ASP A 904 3.53 -19.15 -19.52
C ASP A 904 3.77 -20.64 -19.85
N SER A 905 2.79 -21.52 -19.65
CA SER A 905 2.92 -22.94 -20.05
C SER A 905 2.69 -23.20 -21.54
N MET A 906 2.08 -22.24 -22.26
CA MET A 906 1.76 -22.35 -23.68
C MET A 906 3.00 -22.35 -24.58
N PRO A 907 3.97 -21.41 -24.42
CA PRO A 907 5.13 -21.38 -25.31
C PRO A 907 5.97 -22.67 -25.33
N PRO A 908 6.28 -23.33 -24.19
CA PRO A 908 6.95 -24.62 -24.22
C PRO A 908 6.13 -25.70 -24.95
N LEU A 909 4.82 -25.77 -24.74
CA LEU A 909 3.96 -26.75 -25.43
C LEU A 909 3.95 -26.54 -26.95
N ILE A 910 3.95 -25.29 -27.41
CA ILE A 910 4.08 -24.97 -28.85
C ILE A 910 5.45 -25.37 -29.38
N ILE A 911 6.53 -25.14 -28.63
CA ILE A 911 7.89 -25.57 -29.02
C ILE A 911 7.97 -27.09 -29.16
N TYR A 912 7.33 -27.81 -28.23
CA TYR A 912 7.31 -29.27 -28.23
C TYR A 912 6.27 -29.87 -29.18
N GLU A 913 5.52 -29.05 -29.93
CA GLU A 913 4.49 -29.52 -30.87
C GLU A 913 3.44 -30.41 -30.20
N ALA A 914 3.03 -30.03 -28.99
CA ALA A 914 2.04 -30.78 -28.22
C ALA A 914 0.65 -30.74 -28.89
N GLU A 915 -0.12 -31.81 -28.72
CA GLU A 915 -1.54 -31.87 -29.07
C GLU A 915 -2.43 -31.67 -27.83
N VAL A 916 -3.59 -31.06 -28.01
CA VAL A 916 -4.65 -31.00 -27.01
C VAL A 916 -5.76 -31.99 -27.35
N GLU A 917 -6.24 -32.74 -26.36
CA GLU A 917 -7.38 -33.63 -26.50
C GLU A 917 -8.62 -33.02 -25.84
N LEU A 918 -9.67 -32.84 -26.65
CA LEU A 918 -10.97 -32.32 -26.27
C LEU A 918 -11.97 -33.46 -26.22
N ARG A 919 -12.83 -33.49 -25.20
CA ARG A 919 -13.92 -34.48 -25.09
C ARG A 919 -15.24 -33.80 -24.78
N SER A 920 -16.31 -34.27 -25.41
CA SER A 920 -17.70 -33.97 -25.07
C SER A 920 -18.50 -35.26 -24.90
N ALA A 921 -19.80 -35.14 -24.65
CA ALA A 921 -20.70 -36.30 -24.68
C ALA A 921 -20.80 -36.94 -26.09
N ARG A 922 -20.44 -36.19 -27.15
CA ARG A 922 -20.52 -36.63 -28.56
C ARG A 922 -19.30 -37.41 -29.03
N GLY A 923 -18.12 -37.19 -28.43
CA GLY A 923 -16.89 -37.86 -28.84
C GLY A 923 -15.61 -37.15 -28.37
N THR A 924 -14.49 -37.56 -28.97
CA THR A 924 -13.15 -37.05 -28.68
C THR A 924 -12.52 -36.52 -29.97
N ARG A 925 -11.83 -35.38 -29.89
CA ARG A 925 -10.99 -34.88 -30.99
C ARG A 925 -9.66 -34.34 -30.48
N ARG A 926 -8.66 -34.33 -31.35
CA ARG A 926 -7.31 -33.82 -31.08
C ARG A 926 -6.92 -32.78 -32.11
N MET A 927 -6.08 -31.84 -31.69
CA MET A 927 -5.48 -30.84 -32.57
C MET A 927 -4.17 -30.31 -31.97
N PRO A 928 -3.30 -29.68 -32.78
CA PRO A 928 -2.10 -29.00 -32.26
C PRO A 928 -2.47 -27.88 -31.28
N VAL A 929 -1.72 -27.77 -30.18
CA VAL A 929 -1.90 -26.69 -29.18
C VAL A 929 -1.72 -25.30 -29.81
N SER A 930 -0.87 -25.16 -30.84
CA SER A 930 -0.66 -23.92 -31.59
C SER A 930 -1.89 -23.43 -32.37
N GLU A 931 -2.82 -24.34 -32.67
CA GLU A 931 -4.07 -24.05 -33.39
C GLU A 931 -5.25 -23.87 -32.43
N PHE A 932 -5.20 -24.48 -31.24
CA PHE A 932 -6.25 -24.42 -30.24
C PHE A 932 -6.59 -22.99 -29.78
N VAL A 933 -5.58 -22.14 -29.59
CA VAL A 933 -5.75 -20.72 -29.26
C VAL A 933 -5.78 -19.89 -30.53
N VAL A 934 -6.92 -19.24 -30.80
CA VAL A 934 -7.14 -18.42 -31.99
C VAL A 934 -6.94 -16.93 -31.73
N GLY A 935 -6.94 -16.52 -30.46
CA GLY A 935 -6.60 -15.16 -30.02
C GLY A 935 -6.72 -15.02 -28.51
N GLY A 936 -6.43 -13.84 -27.98
CA GLY A 936 -6.62 -13.54 -26.56
C GLY A 936 -8.04 -13.87 -26.09
N TYR A 937 -8.14 -14.70 -25.05
CA TYR A 937 -9.37 -15.22 -24.46
C TYR A 937 -10.29 -15.99 -25.43
N ARG A 938 -9.75 -16.50 -26.55
CA ARG A 938 -10.51 -17.25 -27.55
C ARG A 938 -9.82 -18.55 -27.92
N THR A 939 -10.53 -19.66 -27.76
CA THR A 939 -10.11 -21.01 -28.14
C THR A 939 -11.08 -21.63 -29.14
N LEU A 940 -10.73 -22.79 -29.68
CA LEU A 940 -11.61 -23.65 -30.49
C LEU A 940 -12.46 -24.61 -29.63
N LEU A 941 -12.58 -24.37 -28.31
CA LEU A 941 -13.37 -25.21 -27.40
C LEU A 941 -14.87 -24.98 -27.63
N GLU A 942 -15.62 -26.06 -27.86
CA GLU A 942 -17.09 -25.99 -27.96
C GLU A 942 -17.74 -25.93 -26.55
N PRO A 943 -18.96 -25.38 -26.39
CA PRO A 943 -19.57 -25.18 -25.07
C PRO A 943 -19.73 -26.44 -24.21
N ASP A 944 -19.87 -27.62 -24.82
CA ASP A 944 -20.01 -28.91 -24.13
C ASP A 944 -18.71 -29.74 -24.12
N GLU A 945 -17.58 -29.14 -24.51
CA GLU A 945 -16.27 -29.77 -24.50
C GLU A 945 -15.44 -29.43 -23.26
N LEU A 946 -14.58 -30.38 -22.88
CA LEU A 946 -13.57 -30.21 -21.85
C LEU A 946 -12.20 -30.60 -22.40
N VAL A 947 -11.18 -29.79 -22.11
CA VAL A 947 -9.78 -30.18 -22.33
C VAL A 947 -9.42 -31.24 -21.32
N VAL A 948 -9.12 -32.46 -21.77
CA VAL A 948 -8.84 -33.60 -20.89
C VAL A 948 -7.35 -33.80 -20.65
N ARG A 949 -6.51 -33.58 -21.68
CA ARG A 949 -5.06 -33.80 -21.61
C ARG A 949 -4.30 -33.07 -22.71
N PHE A 950 -3.00 -32.90 -22.47
CA PHE A 950 -2.00 -32.46 -23.43
C PHE A 950 -1.05 -33.62 -23.72
N ILE A 951 -0.75 -33.87 -24.99
CA ILE A 951 0.07 -35.00 -25.43
C ILE A 951 1.34 -34.42 -26.06
N LEU A 952 2.48 -34.67 -25.44
CA LEU A 952 3.78 -34.23 -25.94
C LEU A 952 4.46 -35.41 -26.66
N PRO A 953 5.01 -35.20 -27.88
CA PRO A 953 5.70 -36.23 -28.62
C PRO A 953 7.03 -36.61 -27.96
N ALA A 954 7.59 -37.77 -28.32
CA ALA A 954 8.89 -38.20 -27.82
C ALA A 954 9.96 -37.11 -28.04
N PRO A 955 10.77 -36.76 -27.03
CA PRO A 955 11.80 -35.73 -27.17
C PRO A 955 12.87 -36.18 -28.16
N THR A 956 13.48 -35.22 -28.85
CA THR A 956 14.61 -35.51 -29.74
C THR A 956 15.79 -36.06 -28.95
N GLN A 957 16.49 -37.05 -29.50
CA GLN A 957 17.68 -37.64 -28.84
C GLN A 957 18.93 -36.75 -28.89
N GLN A 958 18.91 -35.70 -29.72
CA GLN A 958 20.04 -34.79 -29.87
C GLN A 958 20.07 -33.75 -28.74
N PRO A 959 21.26 -33.30 -28.30
CA PRO A 959 21.39 -32.28 -27.27
C PRO A 959 20.82 -30.95 -27.78
N LEU A 960 19.89 -30.38 -27.02
CA LEU A 960 19.23 -29.11 -27.32
C LEU A 960 19.52 -28.09 -26.24
N ILE A 961 19.78 -26.85 -26.66
CA ILE A 961 19.90 -25.69 -25.78
C ILE A 961 18.51 -25.08 -25.64
N ASN A 962 17.99 -25.04 -24.41
CA ASN A 962 16.66 -24.51 -24.10
C ASN A 962 16.78 -23.17 -23.35
N ARG A 963 15.94 -22.20 -23.68
CA ARG A 963 15.90 -20.88 -23.03
C ARG A 963 14.47 -20.39 -22.83
N TYR A 964 14.22 -19.79 -21.67
CA TYR A 964 12.97 -19.12 -21.33
C TYR A 964 13.28 -17.81 -20.63
N LEU A 965 12.91 -16.69 -21.25
CA LEU A 965 13.03 -15.36 -20.67
C LEU A 965 11.64 -14.79 -20.42
N GLN A 966 11.43 -14.22 -19.24
CA GLN A 966 10.18 -13.62 -18.83
C GLN A 966 10.43 -12.29 -18.14
N LEU A 967 9.63 -11.30 -18.50
CA LEU A 967 9.65 -9.98 -17.90
C LEU A 967 8.28 -9.65 -17.33
N GLY A 968 8.27 -9.15 -16.09
CA GLY A 968 7.15 -8.38 -15.56
C GLY A 968 7.60 -7.50 -14.40
N ARG A 969 6.63 -6.84 -13.75
CA ARG A 969 6.87 -5.74 -12.82
C ARG A 969 7.28 -6.19 -11.41
N ARG A 970 6.89 -7.40 -10.98
CA ARG A 970 7.19 -7.93 -9.63
C ARG A 970 7.96 -9.24 -9.71
N ASN A 971 8.47 -9.72 -8.57
CA ASN A 971 9.17 -11.01 -8.48
C ASN A 971 8.22 -12.22 -8.38
N ALA A 972 6.98 -12.03 -7.89
CA ALA A 972 5.94 -13.05 -7.94
C ALA A 972 4.54 -12.44 -8.01
N LEU A 973 3.53 -13.28 -8.27
CA LEU A 973 2.18 -12.84 -8.68
C LEU A 973 2.26 -11.87 -9.87
N ASN A 974 3.26 -12.08 -10.70
CA ASN A 974 3.67 -11.22 -11.77
C ASN A 974 2.96 -11.67 -13.05
N ILE A 975 2.09 -10.83 -13.60
CA ILE A 975 1.53 -11.06 -14.93
C ILE A 975 2.63 -10.79 -15.95
N THR A 976 2.93 -11.78 -16.78
CA THR A 976 3.95 -11.68 -17.83
C THR A 976 3.62 -10.53 -18.77
N ARG A 977 4.54 -9.56 -18.85
CA ARG A 977 4.44 -8.45 -19.83
C ARG A 977 5.02 -8.84 -21.17
N GLN A 978 6.10 -9.61 -21.15
CA GLN A 978 6.82 -10.12 -22.31
C GLN A 978 7.49 -11.45 -21.93
N SER A 979 7.42 -12.43 -22.80
CA SER A 979 8.17 -13.67 -22.65
C SER A 979 8.61 -14.18 -24.01
N LEU A 980 9.81 -14.75 -24.04
CA LEU A 980 10.38 -15.36 -25.22
C LEU A 980 10.91 -16.73 -24.84
N THR A 981 10.55 -17.72 -25.63
CA THR A 981 10.97 -19.11 -25.43
C THR A 981 11.72 -19.59 -26.65
N GLY A 982 12.86 -20.24 -26.43
CA GLY A 982 13.74 -20.70 -27.50
C GLY A 982 14.25 -22.12 -27.27
N GLN A 983 14.37 -22.87 -28.35
CA GLN A 983 15.01 -24.18 -28.41
C GLN A 983 15.92 -24.24 -29.62
N PHE A 984 17.18 -24.62 -29.39
CA PHE A 984 18.24 -24.51 -30.38
C PHE A 984 19.08 -25.78 -30.46
N MET A 985 19.53 -26.09 -31.66
CA MET A 985 20.67 -26.98 -31.89
C MET A 985 21.72 -26.21 -32.67
N VAL A 986 22.93 -26.11 -32.10
CA VAL A 986 24.06 -25.43 -32.72
C VAL A 986 25.18 -26.44 -32.89
N ASP A 987 25.53 -26.73 -34.14
CA ASP A 987 26.59 -27.68 -34.49
C ASP A 987 27.75 -26.92 -35.15
N LYS A 988 28.94 -26.98 -34.51
CA LYS A 988 30.14 -26.25 -34.94
C LYS A 988 29.88 -24.76 -35.20
N GLY A 989 29.10 -24.14 -34.33
CA GLY A 989 28.69 -22.74 -34.44
C GLY A 989 27.55 -22.48 -35.44
N VAL A 990 27.08 -23.45 -36.21
CA VAL A 990 25.97 -23.29 -37.17
C VAL A 990 24.65 -23.69 -36.53
N VAL A 991 23.63 -22.83 -36.62
CA VAL A 991 22.27 -23.13 -36.13
C VAL A 991 21.62 -24.17 -37.04
N ARG A 992 21.40 -25.39 -36.52
CA ARG A 992 20.74 -26.49 -37.25
C ARG A 992 19.25 -26.57 -36.97
N LEU A 993 18.86 -26.21 -35.75
CA LEU A 993 17.47 -26.14 -35.32
C LEU A 993 17.27 -24.85 -34.53
N CYS A 994 16.18 -24.16 -34.82
CA CYS A 994 15.74 -23.00 -34.08
C CYS A 994 14.21 -23.04 -33.99
N ARG A 995 13.67 -23.09 -32.78
CA ARG A 995 12.25 -22.91 -32.50
C ARG A 995 12.13 -21.74 -31.53
N LEU A 996 11.39 -20.71 -31.92
CA LEU A 996 11.19 -19.49 -31.14
C LEU A 996 9.70 -19.25 -30.99
N VAL A 997 9.25 -19.01 -29.76
CA VAL A 997 7.85 -18.69 -29.48
C VAL A 997 7.78 -17.40 -28.66
N ASP A 998 7.04 -16.43 -29.19
CA ASP A 998 6.51 -15.33 -28.38
C ASP A 998 5.41 -15.86 -27.47
N GLY A 999 5.45 -15.48 -26.21
CA GLY A 999 4.45 -15.91 -25.23
C GLY A 999 3.57 -14.82 -24.64
N ALA A 1000 3.83 -13.52 -24.92
CA ALA A 1000 3.08 -12.44 -24.25
C ALA A 1000 3.05 -11.08 -24.98
N LEU A 1001 3.66 -10.97 -26.16
CA LEU A 1001 3.72 -9.70 -26.91
C LEU A 1001 2.65 -9.62 -28.01
N MET A 1002 2.50 -10.70 -28.77
CA MET A 1002 1.59 -10.79 -29.92
C MET A 1002 0.14 -11.05 -29.46
N ALA A 1003 -0.79 -11.14 -30.42
CA ALA A 1003 -2.20 -11.39 -30.11
C ALA A 1003 -2.48 -12.78 -29.53
N LYS A 1004 -1.56 -13.74 -29.74
CA LYS A 1004 -1.55 -15.07 -29.16
C LYS A 1004 -0.10 -15.61 -29.11
N PRO A 1005 0.20 -16.57 -28.23
CA PRO A 1005 1.46 -17.29 -28.28
C PRO A 1005 1.65 -17.99 -29.64
N GLN A 1006 2.80 -17.78 -30.28
CA GLN A 1006 3.03 -18.29 -31.64
C GLN A 1006 4.51 -18.41 -32.00
N ARG A 1007 4.81 -19.29 -32.95
CA ARG A 1007 6.16 -19.47 -33.53
C ARG A 1007 6.59 -18.23 -34.33
N LEU A 1008 7.86 -17.87 -34.22
CA LEU A 1008 8.47 -16.74 -34.93
C LEU A 1008 9.21 -17.23 -36.19
N LEU A 1009 8.48 -17.88 -37.10
CA LEU A 1009 9.04 -18.63 -38.25
C LEU A 1009 10.01 -17.82 -39.12
N GLU A 1010 9.69 -16.55 -39.41
CA GLU A 1010 10.57 -15.67 -40.21
C GLU A 1010 11.93 -15.44 -39.52
N VAL A 1011 11.93 -15.33 -38.19
CA VAL A 1011 13.15 -15.14 -37.39
C VAL A 1011 13.93 -16.45 -37.28
N GLU A 1012 13.23 -17.58 -37.15
CA GLU A 1012 13.86 -18.91 -37.18
C GLU A 1012 14.59 -19.14 -38.51
N GLN A 1013 13.96 -18.81 -39.64
CA GLN A 1013 14.56 -18.89 -40.98
C GLN A 1013 15.76 -17.97 -41.15
N ALA A 1014 15.77 -16.81 -40.48
CA ALA A 1014 16.91 -15.90 -40.47
C ALA A 1014 18.15 -16.48 -39.75
N LEU A 1015 17.96 -17.47 -38.86
CA LEU A 1015 19.02 -18.10 -38.07
C LEU A 1015 19.46 -19.46 -38.64
N ILE A 1016 18.51 -20.30 -39.06
CA ILE A 1016 18.79 -21.68 -39.49
C ILE A 1016 19.75 -21.70 -40.68
N GLY A 1017 20.77 -22.55 -40.59
CA GLY A 1017 21.80 -22.73 -41.61
C GLY A 1017 22.93 -21.70 -41.57
N ARG A 1018 22.90 -20.73 -40.65
CA ARG A 1018 23.93 -19.68 -40.49
C ARG A 1018 24.78 -19.90 -39.24
N THR A 1019 25.99 -19.35 -39.26
CA THR A 1019 26.86 -19.29 -38.09
C THR A 1019 26.25 -18.35 -37.05
N LEU A 1020 26.13 -18.79 -35.80
CA LEU A 1020 25.65 -17.99 -34.68
C LEU A 1020 26.76 -17.04 -34.21
N ASP A 1021 26.79 -15.86 -34.80
CA ASP A 1021 27.68 -14.75 -34.47
C ASP A 1021 26.92 -13.44 -34.29
N ALA A 1022 27.62 -12.36 -33.90
CA ALA A 1022 27.01 -11.06 -33.66
C ALA A 1022 26.26 -10.53 -34.90
N ALA A 1023 26.83 -10.68 -36.10
CA ALA A 1023 26.22 -10.20 -37.33
C ALA A 1023 24.90 -10.93 -37.65
N THR A 1024 24.87 -12.24 -37.44
CA THR A 1024 23.66 -13.06 -37.64
C THR A 1024 22.60 -12.75 -36.60
N ILE A 1025 23.00 -12.52 -35.34
CA ILE A 1025 22.09 -12.07 -34.27
C ILE A 1025 21.46 -10.73 -34.63
N ASP A 1026 22.24 -9.76 -35.10
CA ASP A 1026 21.72 -8.43 -35.46
C ASP A 1026 20.81 -8.46 -36.69
N TYR A 1027 21.14 -9.28 -37.70
CA TYR A 1027 20.26 -9.50 -38.84
C TYR A 1027 18.90 -10.09 -38.40
N ALA A 1028 18.92 -11.16 -37.60
CA ALA A 1028 17.70 -11.79 -37.11
C ALA A 1028 16.91 -10.85 -36.16
N ALA A 1029 17.59 -10.01 -35.39
CA ALA A 1029 16.96 -8.97 -34.57
C ALA A 1029 16.24 -7.91 -35.43
N GLY A 1030 16.78 -7.54 -36.59
CA GLY A 1030 16.10 -6.67 -37.55
C GLY A 1030 14.81 -7.29 -38.10
N VAL A 1031 14.85 -8.57 -38.48
CA VAL A 1031 13.64 -9.32 -38.91
C VAL A 1031 12.59 -9.36 -37.79
N LEU A 1032 13.03 -9.60 -36.55
CA LEU A 1032 12.15 -9.60 -35.39
C LEU A 1032 11.55 -8.21 -35.14
N HIS A 1033 12.36 -7.16 -35.25
CA HIS A 1033 11.93 -5.77 -35.08
C HIS A 1033 10.78 -5.44 -36.03
N ASP A 1034 10.94 -5.68 -37.33
CA ASP A 1034 9.90 -5.36 -38.33
C ASP A 1034 8.59 -6.11 -38.04
N LYS A 1035 8.70 -7.37 -37.61
CA LYS A 1035 7.54 -8.18 -37.24
C LYS A 1035 6.81 -7.62 -36.02
N VAL A 1036 7.56 -7.24 -34.99
CA VAL A 1036 7.01 -6.67 -33.75
C VAL A 1036 6.41 -5.29 -33.99
N GLU A 1037 7.10 -4.44 -34.77
CA GLU A 1037 6.65 -3.09 -35.11
C GLU A 1037 5.33 -3.14 -35.88
N LYS A 1038 5.22 -4.05 -36.86
CA LYS A 1038 3.95 -4.29 -37.57
C LYS A 1038 2.81 -4.75 -36.65
N ALA A 1039 3.13 -5.50 -35.59
CA ALA A 1039 2.13 -6.06 -34.68
C ALA A 1039 1.68 -5.08 -33.59
N ILE A 1040 2.59 -4.25 -33.06
CA ILE A 1040 2.33 -3.42 -31.87
C ILE A 1040 2.83 -1.97 -31.97
N GLY A 1041 3.49 -1.53 -33.05
CA GLY A 1041 4.11 -0.20 -33.17
C GLY A 1041 3.15 0.97 -32.94
N GLY A 1042 1.88 0.81 -33.32
CA GLY A 1042 0.82 1.81 -33.05
C GLY A 1042 0.28 1.82 -31.60
N ARG A 1043 0.75 0.95 -30.72
CA ARG A 1043 0.30 0.90 -29.31
C ARG A 1043 1.12 1.89 -28.48
N TRP A 1044 0.47 2.56 -27.52
CA TRP A 1044 1.14 3.44 -26.54
C TRP A 1044 2.32 2.79 -25.79
N SER A 1045 2.29 1.46 -25.63
CA SER A 1045 3.36 0.72 -24.96
C SER A 1045 4.55 0.36 -25.86
N ALA A 1046 4.47 0.62 -27.16
CA ALA A 1046 5.49 0.26 -28.13
C ALA A 1046 6.88 0.85 -27.84
N PRO A 1047 7.02 2.14 -27.44
CA PRO A 1047 8.31 2.74 -27.14
C PRO A 1047 9.12 1.97 -26.09
N TYR A 1048 8.43 1.29 -25.16
CA TYR A 1048 9.05 0.39 -24.20
C TYR A 1048 9.13 -1.05 -24.73
N LYS A 1049 8.00 -1.64 -25.13
CA LYS A 1049 7.92 -3.08 -25.36
C LYS A 1049 8.76 -3.55 -26.55
N VAL A 1050 8.75 -2.82 -27.67
CA VAL A 1050 9.47 -3.21 -28.88
C VAL A 1050 10.97 -3.38 -28.61
N PRO A 1051 11.71 -2.34 -28.17
CA PRO A 1051 13.15 -2.47 -27.98
C PRO A 1051 13.51 -3.46 -26.87
N VAL A 1052 12.70 -3.56 -25.81
CA VAL A 1052 12.92 -4.55 -24.74
C VAL A 1052 12.80 -5.98 -25.27
N PHE A 1053 11.83 -6.27 -26.14
CA PHE A 1053 11.69 -7.60 -26.73
C PHE A 1053 12.89 -7.98 -27.59
N ILE A 1054 13.41 -7.01 -28.35
CA ILE A 1054 14.62 -7.21 -29.16
C ILE A 1054 15.84 -7.46 -28.25
N ASP A 1055 15.97 -6.73 -27.14
CA ASP A 1055 17.06 -6.96 -26.18
C ASP A 1055 16.95 -8.32 -25.48
N MET A 1056 15.73 -8.78 -25.16
CA MET A 1056 15.49 -10.14 -24.65
C MET A 1056 15.90 -11.20 -25.69
N PHE A 1057 15.57 -10.99 -26.97
CA PHE A 1057 16.00 -11.87 -28.05
C PHE A 1057 17.53 -11.92 -28.21
N ARG A 1058 18.19 -10.76 -28.20
CA ARG A 1058 19.66 -10.68 -28.24
C ARG A 1058 20.29 -11.39 -27.05
N GLN A 1059 19.78 -11.15 -25.85
CA GLN A 1059 20.21 -11.83 -24.63
C GLN A 1059 20.13 -13.35 -24.81
N MET A 1060 18.98 -13.85 -25.26
CA MET A 1060 18.77 -15.27 -25.46
C MET A 1060 19.83 -15.88 -26.38
N LEU A 1061 20.08 -15.27 -27.54
CA LEU A 1061 21.06 -15.79 -28.50
C LEU A 1061 22.50 -15.67 -28.00
N GLN A 1062 22.84 -14.62 -27.25
CA GLN A 1062 24.16 -14.49 -26.62
C GLN A 1062 24.39 -15.58 -25.56
N GLU A 1063 23.38 -15.92 -24.77
CA GLU A 1063 23.45 -17.01 -23.80
C GLU A 1063 23.59 -18.38 -24.49
N VAL A 1064 22.92 -18.60 -25.63
CA VAL A 1064 23.06 -19.81 -26.45
C VAL A 1064 24.48 -19.92 -27.01
N MET A 1065 25.00 -18.82 -27.57
CA MET A 1065 26.37 -18.74 -28.10
C MET A 1065 27.43 -18.99 -27.01
N THR A 1066 27.19 -18.53 -25.78
CA THR A 1066 28.11 -18.72 -24.66
C THR A 1066 28.10 -20.16 -24.16
N GLU A 1067 26.92 -20.80 -24.08
CA GLU A 1067 26.83 -22.22 -23.68
C GLU A 1067 27.50 -23.15 -24.68
N GLN A 1068 27.46 -22.83 -25.98
CA GLN A 1068 28.15 -23.61 -27.01
C GLN A 1068 29.70 -23.57 -26.91
N LYS A 1069 30.25 -22.59 -26.19
CA LYS A 1069 31.70 -22.46 -25.95
C LYS A 1069 32.17 -23.24 -24.72
N LYS A 1070 31.24 -23.68 -23.87
CA LYS A 1070 31.51 -24.52 -22.70
C LYS A 1070 31.37 -25.98 -23.08
#